data_AF-A0A2J8XLR3-F1
#
_entry.id   AF-A0A2J8XLR3-F1
#
_cell.length_a   1.000
_cell.length_b   1.000
_cell.length_c   1.000
_cell.angle_alpha   90.00
_cell.angle_beta   90.00
_cell.angle_gamma   90.00
#
_symmetry.space_group_name_H-M   'P 1'
#
loop_
_entity.id
_entity.type
_entity.pdbx_description
1 polymer ?
#
loop_
_entity_poly.entity_id
_entity_poly.type
_entity_poly.pdbx_seq_one_letter_code
_entity_poly.pdbx_strand_id
1 'polypeptide(L)'
;MATAAATSASEPEAESKAGPKADGEEDEVKAARTRRKVLSRAVAAATYKTMGPGWDQQEEGVSESDGDEYAMASSAESSPGEYEWEYDEEEEKNQLEIERLEEQLSINVYDYNCHVDLIRLLRLEGELTKVRMARQKMSEIFPLTEELWLEWLHDEISMAQDGLDREHVYDLFEKAVKDYICPNIWLEYGQYSVGGIGQKGGLEKVRSVFERALSSVGLHMSKGLALWEAYREFESAIVEAARPVAGFLSPFDREQTFDSQLEKVHSLFRRQLAIPLYDMEATFAEYEEWSEDPIPESVIQNYNKALQQLEKYKPYEEALLQAEAPRLAEYQAYIDFEMKIGDPARIQLIFERALVENCLVPDLWIRYSQYLDRQLKVKDLVLSVHNRAIRNCPWTVALWSRYLLAMERHGVDHQVISVTFEKALNAGFIQATDYVEIWQAYLDYLRRRVDFKQDSSKELEELRAAFTRALEYLKQEVEERFNESGDPSCVIMQNWARIEARLCNNMQKARELWDSIMTRGNAKYANMWLEYYNLERAHGDTQHCRKALHRAVQCTSDYPEHVCEVLLTMERTEGSLEDWDIAVQKTETRLARVNEQRMKAAEKEAALVQQEEEKAEQRKRARAEKKALKKKKKIRGPEKRGADEDDEKEWGDDEEEQPSKRRRVENSIPAAGETQNVEVAPGPAGKCAAVDVEPPSKQKEKAASLKRDMPKVLHDSSKDSITVFVSNLPYSMQEPDAKLRPLFEACGEVVQIRPIFSNRGDFRGYCYVEF
;
A
#
# COMPACT_ATOMS: atom_id res chain seq x y z
N MET A 1 -5.80 -13.41 58.72
CA MET A 1 -6.83 -12.37 58.92
C MET A 1 -7.40 -12.08 57.52
N ALA A 2 -8.42 -12.82 57.09
CA ALA A 2 -9.85 -12.45 57.15
C ALA A 2 -10.14 -11.23 56.25
N THR A 3 -10.98 -11.25 55.19
CA THR A 3 -12.09 -12.15 54.78
C THR A 3 -12.55 -11.87 53.33
N ALA A 4 -12.99 -12.93 52.62
CA ALA A 4 -14.08 -13.13 51.62
C ALA A 4 -14.49 -12.00 50.63
N ALA A 5 -14.66 -12.16 49.30
CA ALA A 5 -15.33 -13.16 48.44
C ALA A 5 -16.87 -13.20 48.51
N ALA A 6 -17.58 -12.77 47.44
CA ALA A 6 -18.85 -13.36 46.97
C ALA A 6 -19.33 -12.78 45.61
N THR A 7 -19.74 -13.69 44.74
CA THR A 7 -20.40 -13.63 43.43
C THR A 7 -21.94 -13.73 43.52
N SER A 8 -22.70 -13.14 42.59
CA SER A 8 -24.03 -13.62 42.13
C SER A 8 -24.43 -12.85 40.85
N ALA A 9 -24.55 -13.47 39.68
CA ALA A 9 -25.68 -14.26 39.14
C ALA A 9 -26.82 -13.38 38.55
N SER A 10 -27.21 -13.77 37.33
CA SER A 10 -28.08 -13.10 36.35
C SER A 10 -29.49 -13.72 36.25
N GLU A 11 -30.39 -12.93 35.63
CA GLU A 11 -31.73 -13.25 35.05
C GLU A 11 -32.98 -13.18 35.98
N PRO A 12 -34.23 -13.13 35.45
CA PRO A 12 -34.83 -12.09 34.57
C PRO A 12 -36.27 -11.69 35.00
N GLU A 13 -36.78 -10.52 34.62
CA GLU A 13 -38.23 -10.15 34.73
C GLU A 13 -38.66 -9.47 33.41
N ALA A 14 -39.51 -10.06 32.57
CA ALA A 14 -40.94 -10.42 32.69
C ALA A 14 -41.89 -9.27 32.29
N GLU A 15 -42.63 -9.53 31.21
CA GLU A 15 -43.64 -8.71 30.56
C GLU A 15 -44.76 -8.24 31.51
N SER A 16 -45.23 -7.00 31.35
CA SER A 16 -46.55 -6.57 31.82
C SER A 16 -47.47 -6.26 30.65
N LYS A 17 -48.39 -7.18 30.39
CA LYS A 17 -49.60 -7.01 29.58
C LYS A 17 -50.50 -5.93 30.22
N ALA A 18 -50.95 -4.98 29.41
CA ALA A 18 -52.11 -4.14 29.71
C ALA A 18 -53.17 -4.35 28.62
N GLY A 19 -54.41 -4.61 29.03
CA GLY A 19 -55.62 -4.36 28.24
C GLY A 19 -56.64 -3.66 29.14
N PRO A 20 -57.88 -3.41 28.69
CA PRO A 20 -58.30 -3.07 27.33
C PRO A 20 -59.18 -1.79 27.30
N LYS A 21 -59.32 -1.25 26.08
CA LYS A 21 -60.44 -0.51 25.45
C LYS A 21 -61.40 0.32 26.31
N ALA A 22 -61.54 1.59 25.91
CA ALA A 22 -62.82 2.31 25.91
C ALA A 22 -62.97 3.05 24.58
N ASP A 23 -64.09 2.80 23.91
CA ASP A 23 -64.52 3.38 22.63
C ASP A 23 -64.93 4.87 22.78
N GLY A 24 -64.86 5.61 21.67
CA GLY A 24 -65.39 6.96 21.55
C GLY A 24 -65.26 7.47 20.12
N GLU A 25 -66.34 7.34 19.35
CA GLU A 25 -66.53 7.75 17.96
C GLU A 25 -66.41 9.27 17.73
N GLU A 26 -65.86 9.57 16.55
CA GLU A 26 -66.20 10.61 15.57
C GLU A 26 -66.85 11.93 16.01
N ASP A 27 -66.23 13.05 15.59
CA ASP A 27 -66.99 14.18 15.04
C ASP A 27 -66.15 14.99 14.03
N GLU A 28 -66.70 15.12 12.82
CA GLU A 28 -66.23 15.95 11.71
C GLU A 28 -66.33 17.45 12.02
N VAL A 29 -65.28 18.24 11.78
CA VAL A 29 -65.44 19.70 11.53
C VAL A 29 -64.49 20.22 10.43
N LYS A 30 -65.08 20.34 9.23
CA LYS A 30 -64.98 21.42 8.23
C LYS A 30 -63.69 22.28 8.18
N ALA A 31 -62.94 22.07 7.10
CA ALA A 31 -61.94 23.01 6.60
C ALA A 31 -62.58 24.28 6.00
N ALA A 32 -62.32 25.43 6.62
CA ALA A 32 -62.61 26.74 6.04
C ALA A 32 -61.36 27.26 5.29
N ARG A 33 -61.45 27.32 3.96
CA ARG A 33 -60.51 28.03 3.09
C ARG A 33 -60.50 29.53 3.44
N THR A 34 -59.34 30.08 3.77
CA THR A 34 -59.11 31.53 3.67
C THR A 34 -57.82 31.77 2.89
N ARG A 35 -57.96 32.15 1.62
CA ARG A 35 -56.88 32.68 0.79
C ARG A 35 -56.37 33.99 1.42
N ARG A 36 -55.08 34.05 1.77
CA ARG A 36 -54.39 35.33 1.97
C ARG A 36 -53.10 35.34 1.15
N LYS A 37 -53.03 36.32 0.25
CA LYS A 37 -51.92 36.64 -0.65
C LYS A 37 -50.62 36.78 0.14
N VAL A 38 -49.57 36.07 -0.29
CA VAL A 38 -48.19 36.37 0.07
C VAL A 38 -47.60 37.21 -1.05
N LEU A 39 -47.23 38.45 -0.70
CA LEU A 39 -46.50 39.37 -1.55
C LEU A 39 -45.02 39.00 -1.53
N SER A 40 -44.44 38.85 -2.71
CA SER A 40 -43.00 38.75 -2.95
C SER A 40 -42.31 40.05 -2.54
N ARG A 41 -41.21 39.94 -1.80
CA ARG A 41 -40.25 41.04 -1.66
C ARG A 41 -38.84 40.48 -1.84
N ALA A 42 -38.19 41.01 -2.87
CA ALA A 42 -36.83 40.70 -3.30
C ALA A 42 -35.80 40.98 -2.20
N VAL A 43 -34.85 40.06 -2.04
CA VAL A 43 -33.59 40.29 -1.36
C VAL A 43 -32.52 40.43 -2.43
N ALA A 44 -31.76 41.53 -2.35
CA ALA A 44 -30.77 41.95 -3.32
C ALA A 44 -29.53 41.06 -3.25
N ALA A 45 -29.14 40.50 -4.39
CA ALA A 45 -27.83 39.90 -4.61
C ALA A 45 -26.80 41.02 -4.85
N ALA A 46 -25.78 41.10 -3.99
CA ALA A 46 -24.59 41.90 -4.23
C ALA A 46 -23.50 40.99 -4.82
N THR A 47 -23.17 41.24 -6.08
CA THR A 47 -22.14 40.56 -6.87
C THR A 47 -20.75 41.09 -6.52
N TYR A 48 -19.86 40.22 -6.06
CA TYR A 48 -18.42 40.49 -6.04
C TYR A 48 -17.82 40.11 -7.40
N LYS A 49 -17.30 41.11 -8.11
CA LYS A 49 -16.51 40.98 -9.34
C LYS A 49 -15.08 40.59 -9.00
N THR A 50 -14.61 39.46 -9.54
CA THR A 50 -13.18 39.17 -9.69
C THR A 50 -12.69 39.76 -11.02
N MET A 51 -11.60 40.53 -10.93
CA MET A 51 -10.88 41.14 -12.05
C MET A 51 -10.00 40.08 -12.73
N GLY A 52 -10.09 39.97 -14.06
CA GLY A 52 -9.05 39.41 -14.91
C GLY A 52 -8.25 40.54 -15.59
N PRO A 53 -6.95 40.36 -15.89
CA PRO A 53 -6.15 41.36 -16.59
C PRO A 53 -6.42 41.34 -18.10
N GLY A 54 -6.51 42.54 -18.69
CA GLY A 54 -6.86 42.78 -20.10
C GLY A 54 -5.68 42.95 -21.06
N TRP A 55 -5.95 43.76 -22.10
CA TRP A 55 -5.18 44.13 -23.30
C TRP A 55 -5.35 43.13 -24.48
N ASP A 56 -5.77 43.49 -25.70
CA ASP A 56 -5.85 44.80 -26.36
C ASP A 56 -6.67 44.77 -27.69
N GLN A 57 -7.30 45.93 -28.01
CA GLN A 57 -7.45 46.63 -29.32
C GLN A 57 -7.95 45.88 -30.60
N GLN A 58 -8.70 46.43 -31.57
CA GLN A 58 -9.19 47.77 -31.92
C GLN A 58 -10.15 47.65 -33.14
N GLU A 59 -11.09 48.60 -33.30
CA GLU A 59 -11.57 49.21 -34.57
C GLU A 59 -12.25 48.31 -35.64
N GLU A 60 -13.31 48.64 -36.39
CA GLU A 60 -13.91 49.85 -36.99
C GLU A 60 -15.37 49.41 -37.37
N GLY A 61 -16.43 50.22 -37.44
CA GLY A 61 -16.59 51.37 -38.33
C GLY A 61 -17.74 51.15 -39.34
N VAL A 62 -18.95 51.59 -38.99
CA VAL A 62 -19.86 52.45 -39.80
C VAL A 62 -20.44 51.96 -41.17
N SER A 63 -21.76 51.69 -41.12
CA SER A 63 -22.89 52.22 -41.94
C SER A 63 -23.20 51.86 -43.41
N GLU A 64 -24.50 52.07 -43.67
CA GLU A 64 -25.25 52.30 -44.93
C GLU A 64 -25.71 51.05 -45.69
N SER A 65 -26.86 51.00 -46.35
CA SER A 65 -28.15 51.71 -46.39
C SER A 65 -28.94 51.05 -47.54
N ASP A 66 -30.28 51.20 -47.52
CA ASP A 66 -31.22 51.03 -48.65
C ASP A 66 -31.50 49.58 -49.10
N GLY A 67 -32.73 49.16 -49.42
CA GLY A 67 -33.98 49.86 -49.63
C GLY A 67 -34.93 48.94 -50.41
N ASP A 68 -36.22 49.10 -50.12
CA ASP A 68 -37.40 48.82 -50.95
C ASP A 68 -38.03 47.41 -51.07
N GLU A 69 -39.32 47.44 -50.71
CA GLU A 69 -40.37 46.43 -50.82
C GLU A 69 -40.78 46.15 -52.28
N TYR A 70 -41.04 44.88 -52.62
CA TYR A 70 -42.08 44.52 -53.59
C TYR A 70 -42.78 43.22 -53.19
N ALA A 71 -44.10 43.23 -53.33
CA ALA A 71 -45.03 42.21 -52.91
C ALA A 71 -45.32 41.13 -53.99
N MET A 72 -45.84 40.01 -53.48
CA MET A 72 -46.77 39.03 -54.09
C MET A 72 -46.25 37.82 -54.89
N ALA A 73 -46.47 36.67 -54.24
CA ALA A 73 -47.09 35.43 -54.73
C ALA A 73 -46.27 34.42 -55.55
N SER A 74 -45.97 33.27 -54.93
CA SER A 74 -46.47 31.97 -55.38
C SER A 74 -46.21 30.88 -54.33
N SER A 75 -47.26 30.13 -54.01
CA SER A 75 -47.23 28.94 -53.16
C SER A 75 -46.33 27.84 -53.73
N ALA A 76 -45.57 27.19 -52.87
CA ALA A 76 -45.22 25.78 -53.00
C ALA A 76 -45.05 25.21 -51.58
N GLU A 77 -45.82 24.16 -51.30
CA GLU A 77 -45.83 23.41 -50.05
C GLU A 77 -44.44 22.89 -49.70
N SER A 78 -44.04 23.00 -48.43
CA SER A 78 -43.16 22.02 -47.78
C SER A 78 -43.30 22.09 -46.26
N SER A 79 -43.94 21.05 -45.75
CA SER A 79 -43.70 20.33 -44.48
C SER A 79 -43.50 21.12 -43.18
N PRO A 80 -44.47 21.05 -42.24
CA PRO A 80 -44.21 21.34 -40.84
C PRO A 80 -43.60 20.09 -40.16
N GLY A 81 -42.40 20.24 -39.59
CA GLY A 81 -41.94 19.36 -38.52
C GLY A 81 -40.59 18.71 -38.75
N GLU A 82 -39.51 19.41 -38.41
CA GLU A 82 -38.21 18.82 -38.08
C GLU A 82 -37.49 19.73 -37.06
N TYR A 83 -38.04 19.83 -35.85
CA TYR A 83 -37.31 20.41 -34.70
C TYR A 83 -37.72 19.73 -33.37
N GLU A 84 -38.11 18.45 -33.42
CA GLU A 84 -38.56 17.70 -32.23
C GLU A 84 -37.98 16.27 -32.17
N TRP A 85 -37.07 15.88 -33.07
CA TRP A 85 -36.58 14.49 -33.21
C TRP A 85 -35.13 14.26 -32.78
N GLU A 86 -34.36 15.31 -32.45
CA GLU A 86 -32.93 15.16 -32.13
C GLU A 86 -32.70 14.77 -30.64
N TYR A 87 -33.65 15.09 -29.75
CA TYR A 87 -33.60 14.75 -28.32
C TYR A 87 -33.86 13.25 -28.07
N ASP A 88 -34.82 12.65 -28.78
CA ASP A 88 -35.19 11.24 -28.59
C ASP A 88 -34.05 10.28 -28.98
N GLU A 89 -33.21 10.63 -29.97
CA GLU A 89 -32.09 9.78 -30.38
C GLU A 89 -30.91 9.79 -29.40
N GLU A 90 -30.73 10.88 -28.63
CA GLU A 90 -29.63 11.00 -27.67
C GLU A 90 -29.98 10.30 -26.34
N GLU A 91 -31.23 10.42 -25.88
CA GLU A 91 -31.76 9.65 -24.75
C GLU A 91 -31.73 8.13 -25.03
N GLU A 92 -32.09 7.69 -26.25
CA GLU A 92 -32.03 6.26 -26.62
C GLU A 92 -30.60 5.72 -26.64
N LYS A 93 -29.62 6.52 -27.11
CA LYS A 93 -28.19 6.16 -27.06
C LYS A 93 -27.66 6.07 -25.63
N ASN A 94 -28.04 7.01 -24.77
CA ASN A 94 -27.64 7.03 -23.37
C ASN A 94 -28.22 5.83 -22.61
N GLN A 95 -29.48 5.47 -22.87
CA GLN A 95 -30.12 4.31 -22.26
C GLN A 95 -29.45 2.99 -22.68
N LEU A 96 -29.06 2.84 -23.95
CA LEU A 96 -28.30 1.67 -24.43
C LEU A 96 -26.91 1.59 -23.78
N GLU A 97 -26.23 2.72 -23.58
CA GLU A 97 -24.93 2.74 -22.91
C GLU A 97 -25.06 2.43 -21.41
N ILE A 98 -26.13 2.89 -20.74
CA ILE A 98 -26.45 2.50 -19.35
C ILE A 98 -26.60 0.99 -19.25
N GLU A 99 -27.37 0.35 -20.14
CA GLU A 99 -27.56 -1.10 -20.14
C GLU A 99 -26.23 -1.85 -20.38
N ARG A 100 -25.40 -1.34 -21.29
CA ARG A 100 -24.05 -1.89 -21.55
C ARG A 100 -23.16 -1.80 -20.31
N LEU A 101 -23.17 -0.67 -19.60
CA LEU A 101 -22.40 -0.46 -18.39
C LEU A 101 -22.92 -1.32 -17.23
N GLU A 102 -24.24 -1.47 -17.08
CA GLU A 102 -24.85 -2.38 -16.10
C GLU A 102 -24.47 -3.85 -16.36
N GLU A 103 -24.44 -4.28 -17.63
CA GLU A 103 -23.96 -5.62 -18.01
C GLU A 103 -22.46 -5.78 -17.70
N GLN A 104 -21.64 -4.78 -18.03
CA GLN A 104 -20.21 -4.78 -17.73
C GLN A 104 -19.95 -4.90 -16.21
N LEU A 105 -20.69 -4.17 -15.37
CA LEU A 105 -20.60 -4.29 -13.91
C LEU A 105 -21.16 -5.61 -13.36
N SER A 106 -22.14 -6.21 -14.04
CA SER A 106 -22.64 -7.55 -13.68
C SER A 106 -21.55 -8.63 -13.86
N ILE A 107 -20.68 -8.45 -14.86
CA ILE A 107 -19.53 -9.33 -15.12
C ILE A 107 -18.36 -8.99 -14.19
N ASN A 108 -18.02 -7.71 -14.06
CA ASN A 108 -16.92 -7.23 -13.24
C ASN A 108 -17.33 -6.04 -12.37
N VAL A 109 -17.74 -6.36 -11.14
CA VAL A 109 -18.17 -5.39 -10.13
C VAL A 109 -17.00 -4.47 -9.66
N TYR A 110 -15.74 -4.86 -9.92
CA TYR A 110 -14.55 -4.12 -9.48
C TYR A 110 -14.01 -3.13 -10.52
N ASP A 111 -14.77 -2.79 -11.56
CA ASP A 111 -14.38 -1.77 -12.53
C ASP A 111 -14.78 -0.36 -12.05
N TYR A 112 -13.83 0.36 -11.43
CA TYR A 112 -14.07 1.69 -10.85
C TYR A 112 -14.57 2.71 -11.88
N ASN A 113 -13.96 2.77 -13.07
CA ASN A 113 -14.32 3.76 -14.09
C ASN A 113 -15.72 3.47 -14.63
N CYS A 114 -16.07 2.18 -14.78
CA CYS A 114 -17.40 1.78 -15.20
C CYS A 114 -18.49 2.23 -14.21
N HIS A 115 -18.24 2.17 -12.89
CA HIS A 115 -19.15 2.76 -11.90
C HIS A 115 -19.29 4.28 -12.04
N VAL A 116 -18.17 5.00 -12.22
CA VAL A 116 -18.18 6.47 -12.38
C VAL A 116 -18.95 6.89 -13.62
N ASP A 117 -18.71 6.24 -14.75
CA ASP A 117 -19.38 6.55 -16.01
C ASP A 117 -20.88 6.20 -15.92
N LEU A 118 -21.24 5.05 -15.34
CA LEU A 118 -22.64 4.69 -15.12
C LEU A 118 -23.37 5.73 -14.26
N ILE A 119 -22.77 6.17 -13.15
CA ILE A 119 -23.35 7.19 -12.26
C ILE A 119 -23.51 8.53 -13.01
N ARG A 120 -22.52 8.91 -13.85
CA ARG A 120 -22.58 10.13 -14.65
C ARG A 120 -23.74 10.08 -15.65
N LEU A 121 -23.89 9.00 -16.41
CA LEU A 121 -24.99 8.84 -17.37
C LEU A 121 -26.35 8.80 -16.67
N LEU A 122 -26.50 8.02 -15.60
CA LEU A 122 -27.75 7.96 -14.82
C LEU A 122 -28.16 9.33 -14.26
N ARG A 123 -27.18 10.16 -13.88
CA ARG A 123 -27.43 11.53 -13.39
C ARG A 123 -27.86 12.47 -14.53
N LEU A 124 -27.28 12.29 -15.73
CA LEU A 124 -27.65 13.07 -16.92
C LEU A 124 -29.10 12.81 -17.34
N GLU A 125 -29.53 11.53 -17.32
CA GLU A 125 -30.89 11.10 -17.63
C GLU A 125 -31.93 11.43 -16.53
N GLY A 126 -31.48 11.99 -15.39
CA GLY A 126 -32.38 12.35 -14.28
C GLY A 126 -32.99 11.16 -13.54
N GLU A 127 -32.40 9.96 -13.66
CA GLU A 127 -32.86 8.72 -13.02
C GLU A 127 -32.42 8.64 -11.54
N LEU A 128 -32.91 9.58 -10.72
CA LEU A 128 -32.45 9.86 -9.35
C LEU A 128 -32.40 8.63 -8.44
N THR A 129 -33.37 7.72 -8.56
CA THR A 129 -33.40 6.49 -7.74
C THR A 129 -32.28 5.53 -8.14
N LYS A 130 -32.05 5.35 -9.45
CA LYS A 130 -30.98 4.50 -9.97
C LYS A 130 -29.61 5.10 -9.66
N VAL A 131 -29.44 6.43 -9.75
CA VAL A 131 -28.22 7.13 -9.33
C VAL A 131 -27.88 6.80 -7.88
N ARG A 132 -28.86 6.93 -6.97
CA ARG A 132 -28.67 6.60 -5.55
C ARG A 132 -28.24 5.15 -5.35
N MET A 133 -28.90 4.20 -6.03
CA MET A 133 -28.55 2.78 -5.95
C MET A 133 -27.15 2.48 -6.51
N ALA A 134 -26.76 3.10 -7.63
CA ALA A 134 -25.44 2.93 -8.23
C ALA A 134 -24.34 3.47 -7.31
N ARG A 135 -24.53 4.68 -6.75
CA ARG A 135 -23.61 5.28 -5.76
C ARG A 135 -23.49 4.45 -4.48
N GLN A 136 -24.60 3.88 -3.99
CA GLN A 136 -24.58 2.97 -2.83
C GLN A 136 -23.73 1.72 -3.11
N LYS A 137 -23.95 1.05 -4.25
CA LYS A 137 -23.15 -0.11 -4.66
C LYS A 137 -21.67 0.25 -4.80
N MET A 138 -21.35 1.35 -5.51
CA MET A 138 -19.98 1.80 -5.69
C MET A 138 -19.28 2.09 -4.36
N SER A 139 -19.93 2.83 -3.46
CA SER A 139 -19.37 3.19 -2.15
C SER A 139 -19.22 2.01 -1.18
N GLU A 140 -19.92 0.89 -1.40
CA GLU A 140 -19.72 -0.34 -0.62
C GLU A 140 -18.44 -1.07 -1.03
N ILE A 141 -18.04 -0.94 -2.29
CA ILE A 141 -16.86 -1.59 -2.86
C ILE A 141 -15.63 -0.70 -2.69
N PHE A 142 -15.73 0.56 -3.15
CA PHE A 142 -14.63 1.51 -3.23
C PHE A 142 -14.79 2.65 -2.23
N PRO A 143 -13.69 3.14 -1.64
CA PRO A 143 -13.66 4.45 -1.01
C PRO A 143 -13.85 5.53 -2.08
N LEU A 144 -14.76 6.48 -1.87
CA LEU A 144 -14.97 7.57 -2.83
C LEU A 144 -14.10 8.78 -2.47
N THR A 145 -13.71 9.55 -3.49
CA THR A 145 -12.96 10.79 -3.30
C THR A 145 -13.85 11.87 -2.70
N GLU A 146 -13.24 12.97 -2.24
CA GLU A 146 -13.99 14.09 -1.65
C GLU A 146 -15.02 14.65 -2.63
N GLU A 147 -14.66 14.75 -3.92
CA GLU A 147 -15.50 15.28 -4.99
C GLU A 147 -16.72 14.39 -5.26
N LEU A 148 -16.53 13.07 -5.37
CA LEU A 148 -17.62 12.12 -5.60
C LEU A 148 -18.62 12.11 -4.43
N TRP A 149 -18.12 12.21 -3.20
CA TRP A 149 -18.98 12.34 -2.03
C TRP A 149 -19.74 13.67 -2.03
N LEU A 150 -19.07 14.79 -2.30
CA LEU A 150 -19.71 16.12 -2.35
C LEU A 150 -20.79 16.19 -3.43
N GLU A 151 -20.53 15.66 -4.63
CA GLU A 151 -21.55 15.59 -5.69
C GLU A 151 -22.79 14.82 -5.25
N TRP A 152 -22.61 13.69 -4.57
CA TRP A 152 -23.73 12.92 -4.03
C TRP A 152 -24.46 13.69 -2.93
N LEU A 153 -23.72 14.26 -1.97
CA LEU A 153 -24.28 15.03 -0.87
C LEU A 153 -25.10 16.22 -1.39
N HIS A 154 -24.59 16.97 -2.38
CA HIS A 154 -25.31 18.10 -2.96
C HIS A 154 -26.61 17.69 -3.67
N ASP A 155 -26.60 16.57 -4.40
CA ASP A 155 -27.82 16.05 -5.03
C ASP A 155 -28.88 15.72 -3.95
N GLU A 156 -28.50 15.00 -2.90
CA GLU A 156 -29.43 14.61 -1.82
C GLU A 156 -29.91 15.81 -1.00
N ILE A 157 -29.03 16.79 -0.73
CA ILE A 157 -29.40 18.05 -0.07
C ILE A 157 -30.41 18.82 -0.91
N SER A 158 -30.23 18.88 -2.23
CA SER A 158 -31.15 19.60 -3.13
C SER A 158 -32.53 18.94 -3.24
N MET A 159 -32.58 17.62 -3.05
CA MET A 159 -33.81 16.83 -3.09
C MET A 159 -34.53 16.73 -1.73
N ALA A 160 -33.82 16.97 -0.61
CA ALA A 160 -34.37 16.84 0.73
C ALA A 160 -35.46 17.89 1.00
N GLN A 161 -36.68 17.43 1.29
CA GLN A 161 -37.85 18.31 1.47
C GLN A 161 -38.38 18.30 2.90
N ASP A 162 -38.11 17.24 3.66
CA ASP A 162 -38.63 17.06 5.01
C ASP A 162 -37.54 16.81 6.07
N GLY A 163 -37.98 16.66 7.32
CA GLY A 163 -37.08 16.38 8.45
C GLY A 163 -36.52 14.96 8.46
N LEU A 164 -37.17 14.00 7.82
CA LEU A 164 -36.71 12.61 7.71
C LEU A 164 -35.60 12.50 6.66
N ASP A 165 -35.76 13.17 5.52
CA ASP A 165 -34.71 13.33 4.50
C ASP A 165 -33.45 13.95 5.10
N ARG A 166 -33.61 14.93 6.00
CA ARG A 166 -32.48 15.54 6.72
C ARG A 166 -31.69 14.53 7.56
N GLU A 167 -32.37 13.62 8.25
CA GLU A 167 -31.69 12.55 9.00
C GLU A 167 -30.99 11.57 8.05
N HIS A 168 -31.61 11.21 6.91
CA HIS A 168 -30.94 10.39 5.89
C HIS A 168 -29.71 11.08 5.29
N VAL A 169 -29.76 12.40 5.07
CA VAL A 169 -28.59 13.18 4.62
C VAL A 169 -27.51 13.19 5.71
N TYR A 170 -27.86 13.28 6.99
CA TYR A 170 -26.89 13.12 8.07
C TYR A 170 -26.24 11.74 8.08
N ASP A 171 -27.01 10.67 7.89
CA ASP A 171 -26.46 9.31 7.76
C ASP A 171 -25.50 9.18 6.57
N LEU A 172 -25.79 9.89 5.47
CA LEU A 172 -24.91 9.94 4.31
C LEU A 172 -23.60 10.68 4.62
N PHE A 173 -23.65 11.80 5.33
CA PHE A 173 -22.44 12.47 5.83
C PHE A 173 -21.62 11.56 6.76
N GLU A 174 -22.26 10.81 7.66
CA GLU A 174 -21.57 9.85 8.55
C GLU A 174 -20.89 8.70 7.78
N LYS A 175 -21.34 8.39 6.56
CA LYS A 175 -20.65 7.46 5.66
C LYS A 175 -19.49 8.16 4.94
N ALA A 176 -19.72 9.36 4.43
CA ALA A 176 -18.73 10.13 3.65
C ALA A 176 -17.44 10.44 4.43
N VAL A 177 -17.55 10.82 5.70
CA VAL A 177 -16.38 11.19 6.53
C VAL A 177 -15.47 10.01 6.93
N LYS A 178 -15.81 8.77 6.53
CA LYS A 178 -15.05 7.56 6.89
C LYS A 178 -14.00 7.15 5.87
N ASP A 179 -14.12 7.56 4.62
CA ASP A 179 -13.23 7.07 3.56
C ASP A 179 -11.84 7.71 3.63
N TYR A 180 -11.80 9.05 3.64
CA TYR A 180 -10.56 9.83 3.76
C TYR A 180 -10.77 11.08 4.62
N ILE A 181 -9.67 11.77 4.92
CA ILE A 181 -9.71 13.10 5.51
C ILE A 181 -10.30 14.10 4.51
N CYS A 182 -11.34 14.82 4.93
CA CYS A 182 -12.20 15.59 4.01
C CYS A 182 -12.67 16.93 4.62
N PRO A 183 -11.81 17.97 4.61
CA PRO A 183 -12.16 19.28 5.16
C PRO A 183 -13.40 19.93 4.54
N ASN A 184 -13.63 19.73 3.23
CA ASN A 184 -14.76 20.35 2.53
C ASN A 184 -16.09 19.65 2.89
N ILE A 185 -16.08 18.31 3.01
CA ILE A 185 -17.25 17.57 3.48
C ILE A 185 -17.62 17.98 4.91
N TRP A 186 -16.63 18.18 5.79
CA TRP A 186 -16.90 18.67 7.14
C TRP A 186 -17.50 20.09 7.17
N LEU A 187 -17.03 20.99 6.29
CA LEU A 187 -17.59 22.33 6.16
C LEU A 187 -19.05 22.27 5.71
N GLU A 188 -19.33 21.53 4.65
CA GLU A 188 -20.70 21.32 4.14
C GLU A 188 -21.59 20.66 5.19
N TYR A 189 -21.07 19.69 5.95
CA TYR A 189 -21.83 19.06 7.03
C TYR A 189 -22.18 20.08 8.13
N GLY A 190 -21.21 20.90 8.54
CA GLY A 190 -21.42 21.99 9.49
C GLY A 190 -22.49 22.96 9.00
N GLN A 191 -22.33 23.49 7.79
CA GLN A 191 -23.26 24.45 7.17
C GLN A 191 -24.66 23.86 6.96
N TYR A 192 -24.78 22.63 6.49
CA TYR A 192 -26.08 21.95 6.33
C TYR A 192 -26.77 21.73 7.68
N SER A 193 -26.01 21.39 8.73
CA SER A 193 -26.56 21.17 10.07
C SER A 193 -27.14 22.44 10.71
N VAL A 194 -26.64 23.64 10.35
CA VAL A 194 -27.18 24.94 10.79
C VAL A 194 -28.65 25.10 10.38
N GLY A 195 -29.06 24.55 9.23
CA GLY A 195 -30.46 24.53 8.80
C GLY A 195 -31.42 23.81 9.77
N GLY A 196 -30.89 22.97 10.66
CA GLY A 196 -31.65 22.20 11.66
C GLY A 196 -31.78 22.84 13.04
N ILE A 197 -31.24 24.05 13.28
CA ILE A 197 -31.18 24.67 14.63
C ILE A 197 -32.56 24.83 15.27
N GLY A 198 -33.61 25.09 14.48
CA GLY A 198 -34.97 25.25 14.98
C GLY A 198 -35.60 23.96 15.53
N GLN A 199 -35.00 22.80 15.27
CA GLN A 199 -35.46 21.50 15.75
C GLN A 199 -34.89 21.20 17.14
N LYS A 200 -35.58 20.35 17.90
CA LYS A 200 -35.15 19.96 19.25
C LYS A 200 -33.78 19.26 19.20
N GLY A 201 -32.78 19.84 19.85
CA GLY A 201 -31.40 19.30 19.85
C GLY A 201 -30.53 19.74 18.66
N GLY A 202 -31.05 20.60 17.77
CA GLY A 202 -30.33 21.04 16.58
C GLY A 202 -29.05 21.82 16.90
N LEU A 203 -29.08 22.64 17.94
CA LEU A 203 -27.92 23.42 18.39
C LEU A 203 -26.76 22.52 18.84
N GLU A 204 -27.05 21.48 19.63
CA GLU A 204 -26.07 20.51 20.08
C GLU A 204 -25.52 19.68 18.91
N LYS A 205 -26.36 19.36 17.91
CA LYS A 205 -25.93 18.65 16.70
C LYS A 205 -24.90 19.46 15.90
N VAL A 206 -25.14 20.75 15.65
CA VAL A 206 -24.20 21.62 14.93
C VAL A 206 -22.84 21.64 15.63
N ARG A 207 -22.85 21.86 16.96
CA ARG A 207 -21.62 21.85 17.79
C ARG A 207 -20.91 20.52 17.73
N SER A 208 -21.65 19.42 17.81
CA SER A 208 -21.08 18.07 17.70
C SER A 208 -20.43 17.82 16.34
N VAL A 209 -20.97 18.37 15.25
CA VAL A 209 -20.37 18.24 13.91
C VAL A 209 -19.07 19.03 13.85
N PHE A 210 -19.06 20.30 14.25
CA PHE A 210 -17.84 21.12 14.24
C PHE A 210 -16.75 20.60 15.19
N GLU A 211 -17.09 20.13 16.39
CA GLU A 211 -16.08 19.56 17.30
C GLU A 211 -15.45 18.27 16.73
N ARG A 212 -16.24 17.42 16.06
CA ARG A 212 -15.69 16.27 15.34
C ARG A 212 -14.81 16.70 14.17
N ALA A 213 -15.26 17.67 13.39
CA ALA A 213 -14.46 18.25 12.30
C ALA A 213 -13.11 18.76 12.83
N LEU A 214 -13.10 19.55 13.90
CA LEU A 214 -11.88 20.07 14.50
C LEU A 214 -10.98 18.97 15.07
N SER A 215 -11.54 17.90 15.65
CA SER A 215 -10.73 16.76 16.11
C SER A 215 -10.10 15.97 14.96
N SER A 216 -10.69 15.98 13.76
CA SER A 216 -10.18 15.31 12.57
C SER A 216 -9.18 16.17 11.79
N VAL A 217 -9.57 17.40 11.45
CA VAL A 217 -8.85 18.30 10.51
C VAL A 217 -8.49 19.66 11.11
N GLY A 218 -8.81 19.93 12.37
CA GLY A 218 -8.54 21.23 13.01
C GLY A 218 -7.05 21.57 13.15
N LEU A 219 -6.16 20.57 13.01
CA LEU A 219 -4.70 20.72 12.97
C LEU A 219 -4.14 20.83 11.54
N HIS A 220 -4.99 20.79 10.50
CA HIS A 220 -4.57 20.84 9.11
C HIS A 220 -4.06 22.25 8.75
N MET A 221 -2.76 22.35 8.42
CA MET A 221 -2.05 23.62 8.22
C MET A 221 -2.75 24.62 7.29
N SER A 222 -3.19 24.18 6.10
CA SER A 222 -3.83 25.06 5.11
C SER A 222 -5.37 25.06 5.12
N LYS A 223 -6.02 23.92 5.42
CA LYS A 223 -7.47 23.76 5.33
C LYS A 223 -8.20 23.81 6.68
N GLY A 224 -7.48 23.71 7.80
CA GLY A 224 -8.08 23.70 9.14
C GLY A 224 -8.67 25.06 9.54
N LEU A 225 -8.05 26.16 9.08
CA LEU A 225 -8.48 27.54 9.36
C LEU A 225 -9.95 27.77 9.01
N ALA A 226 -10.38 27.35 7.82
CA ALA A 226 -11.75 27.55 7.34
C ALA A 226 -12.81 26.93 8.27
N LEU A 227 -12.50 25.79 8.91
CA LEU A 227 -13.41 25.15 9.87
C LEU A 227 -13.47 25.90 11.20
N TRP A 228 -12.34 26.43 11.66
CA TRP A 228 -12.31 27.30 12.84
C TRP A 228 -13.13 28.58 12.59
N GLU A 229 -12.98 29.19 11.41
CA GLU A 229 -13.72 30.39 11.02
C GLU A 229 -15.21 30.11 10.93
N ALA A 230 -15.63 29.08 10.18
CA ALA A 230 -17.03 28.70 10.08
C ALA A 230 -17.66 28.40 11.45
N TYR A 231 -16.92 27.76 12.36
CA TYR A 231 -17.44 27.49 13.71
C TYR A 231 -17.53 28.77 14.55
N ARG A 232 -16.56 29.68 14.46
CA ARG A 232 -16.62 31.00 15.13
C ARG A 232 -17.76 31.86 14.59
N GLU A 233 -17.94 31.91 13.28
CA GLU A 233 -19.04 32.65 12.64
C GLU A 233 -20.40 32.15 13.13
N PHE A 234 -20.56 30.83 13.21
CA PHE A 234 -21.77 30.21 13.75
C PHE A 234 -22.03 30.61 15.21
N GLU A 235 -21.07 30.44 16.12
CA GLU A 235 -21.27 30.78 17.54
C GLU A 235 -21.45 32.30 17.73
N SER A 236 -20.77 33.12 16.91
CA SER A 236 -20.93 34.59 16.91
C SER A 236 -22.30 35.03 16.43
N ALA A 237 -22.85 34.40 15.39
CA ALA A 237 -24.21 34.67 14.93
C ALA A 237 -25.26 34.37 16.03
N ILE A 238 -25.04 33.34 16.85
CA ILE A 238 -25.89 33.05 18.00
C ILE A 238 -25.73 34.12 19.10
N VAL A 239 -24.51 34.56 19.40
CA VAL A 239 -24.25 35.65 20.36
C VAL A 239 -24.98 36.93 19.92
N GLU A 240 -24.86 37.31 18.65
CA GLU A 240 -25.48 38.52 18.11
C GLU A 240 -27.01 38.43 18.11
N ALA A 241 -27.58 37.26 17.81
CA ALA A 241 -29.02 37.04 17.93
C ALA A 241 -29.52 37.14 19.40
N ALA A 242 -28.69 36.77 20.37
CA ALA A 242 -29.01 36.84 21.80
C ALA A 242 -28.79 38.23 22.43
N ARG A 243 -27.96 39.09 21.80
CA ARG A 243 -27.56 40.42 22.31
C ARG A 243 -28.76 41.34 22.66
N PRO A 244 -29.84 41.43 21.87
CA PRO A 244 -31.01 42.25 22.22
C PRO A 244 -31.75 41.75 23.47
N VAL A 245 -31.75 40.43 23.69
CA VAL A 245 -32.44 39.80 24.82
C VAL A 245 -31.61 39.90 26.10
N ALA A 246 -30.27 39.88 25.98
CA ALA A 246 -29.34 39.96 27.10
C ALA A 246 -29.50 41.22 27.98
N GLY A 247 -29.90 42.35 27.39
CA GLY A 247 -30.14 43.61 28.12
C GLY A 247 -31.37 43.58 29.05
N PHE A 248 -32.27 42.60 28.87
CA PHE A 248 -33.50 42.45 29.66
C PHE A 248 -33.44 41.29 30.67
N LEU A 249 -32.36 40.51 30.68
CA LEU A 249 -32.18 39.38 31.58
C LEU A 249 -31.69 39.82 32.96
N SER A 250 -32.02 39.01 33.98
CA SER A 250 -31.40 39.17 35.29
C SER A 250 -29.89 38.90 35.21
N PRO A 251 -29.06 39.45 36.12
CA PRO A 251 -27.61 39.19 36.10
C PRO A 251 -27.26 37.69 36.09
N PHE A 252 -28.02 36.88 36.82
CA PHE A 252 -27.83 35.43 36.89
C PHE A 252 -28.19 34.72 35.57
N ASP A 253 -29.31 35.10 34.94
CA ASP A 253 -29.74 34.51 33.68
C ASP A 253 -28.88 34.97 32.50
N ARG A 254 -28.38 36.21 32.56
CA ARG A 254 -27.42 36.77 31.59
C ARG A 254 -26.10 36.00 31.62
N GLU A 255 -25.58 35.71 32.81
CA GLU A 255 -24.35 34.94 32.98
C GLU A 255 -24.48 33.52 32.43
N GLN A 256 -25.61 32.85 32.68
CA GLN A 256 -25.85 31.49 32.20
C GLN A 256 -26.09 31.37 30.69
N THR A 257 -26.61 32.41 30.04
CA THR A 257 -27.05 32.34 28.64
C THR A 257 -26.16 33.13 27.70
N PHE A 258 -25.98 34.43 27.93
CA PHE A 258 -25.23 35.31 27.05
C PHE A 258 -23.73 35.21 27.32
N ASP A 259 -23.30 35.36 28.58
CA ASP A 259 -21.87 35.35 28.91
C ASP A 259 -21.27 33.95 28.68
N SER A 260 -22.01 32.88 28.96
CA SER A 260 -21.60 31.50 28.63
C SER A 260 -21.46 31.25 27.11
N GLN A 261 -22.27 31.93 26.30
CA GLN A 261 -22.25 31.84 24.85
C GLN A 261 -21.12 32.70 24.25
N LEU A 262 -20.86 33.87 24.82
CA LEU A 262 -19.71 34.71 24.49
C LEU A 262 -18.39 34.01 24.83
N GLU A 263 -18.30 33.35 25.98
CA GLU A 263 -17.12 32.60 26.41
C GLU A 263 -16.79 31.43 25.46
N LYS A 264 -17.78 30.87 24.74
CA LYS A 264 -17.49 29.87 23.70
C LYS A 264 -16.71 30.47 22.53
N VAL A 265 -17.06 31.68 22.10
CA VAL A 265 -16.33 32.38 21.03
C VAL A 265 -14.89 32.67 21.48
N HIS A 266 -14.71 33.19 22.70
CA HIS A 266 -13.36 33.35 23.27
C HIS A 266 -12.61 32.01 23.34
N SER A 267 -13.27 30.93 23.78
CA SER A 267 -12.66 29.59 23.85
C SER A 267 -12.19 29.10 22.47
N LEU A 268 -12.96 29.32 21.41
CA LEU A 268 -12.59 28.96 20.04
C LEU A 268 -11.34 29.71 19.57
N PHE A 269 -11.29 31.04 19.76
CA PHE A 269 -10.10 31.84 19.45
C PHE A 269 -8.87 31.34 20.23
N ARG A 270 -9.00 31.17 21.55
CA ARG A 270 -7.89 30.72 22.42
C ARG A 270 -7.38 29.34 22.03
N ARG A 271 -8.26 28.41 21.65
CA ARG A 271 -7.90 27.06 21.17
C ARG A 271 -7.18 27.11 19.83
N GLN A 272 -7.71 27.87 18.87
CA GLN A 272 -7.11 27.98 17.54
C GLN A 272 -5.73 28.64 17.58
N LEU A 273 -5.58 29.73 18.33
CA LEU A 273 -4.30 30.46 18.44
C LEU A 273 -3.19 29.63 19.08
N ALA A 274 -3.52 28.52 19.74
CA ALA A 274 -2.54 27.57 20.27
C ALA A 274 -2.07 26.52 19.24
N ILE A 275 -2.56 26.56 18.00
CA ILE A 275 -2.30 25.58 16.95
C ILE A 275 -1.55 26.27 15.80
N PRO A 276 -0.47 25.66 15.25
CA PRO A 276 0.23 26.22 14.10
C PRO A 276 -0.62 26.04 12.83
N LEU A 277 -1.24 27.12 12.37
CA LEU A 277 -2.00 27.19 11.11
C LEU A 277 -1.46 28.35 10.26
N TYR A 278 -1.62 28.26 8.93
CA TYR A 278 -1.34 29.41 8.07
C TYR A 278 -2.24 30.59 8.43
N ASP A 279 -1.71 31.81 8.29
CA ASP A 279 -2.38 33.08 8.57
C ASP A 279 -2.90 33.26 10.02
N MET A 280 -2.37 32.49 10.99
CA MET A 280 -2.75 32.61 12.40
C MET A 280 -2.45 34.00 13.02
N GLU A 281 -1.55 34.78 12.42
CA GLU A 281 -1.29 36.18 12.80
C GLU A 281 -2.50 37.08 12.52
N ALA A 282 -3.22 36.85 11.42
CA ALA A 282 -4.44 37.56 11.10
C ALA A 282 -5.56 37.20 12.09
N THR A 283 -5.68 35.93 12.48
CA THR A 283 -6.62 35.51 13.54
C THR A 283 -6.28 36.14 14.90
N PHE A 284 -4.99 36.33 15.21
CA PHE A 284 -4.59 37.00 16.45
C PHE A 284 -5.01 38.48 16.44
N ALA A 285 -4.78 39.17 15.32
CA ALA A 285 -5.20 40.56 15.14
C ALA A 285 -6.73 40.71 15.21
N GLU A 286 -7.47 39.81 14.55
CA GLU A 286 -8.94 39.74 14.64
C GLU A 286 -9.41 39.59 16.09
N TYR A 287 -8.78 38.69 16.87
CA TYR A 287 -9.15 38.48 18.26
C TYR A 287 -8.81 39.67 19.16
N GLU A 288 -7.70 40.36 18.90
CA GLU A 288 -7.30 41.57 19.63
C GLU A 288 -8.27 42.73 19.35
N GLU A 289 -8.77 42.85 18.12
CA GLU A 289 -9.78 43.87 17.76
C GLU A 289 -11.18 43.52 18.30
N TRP A 290 -11.54 42.23 18.28
CA TRP A 290 -12.87 41.77 18.71
C TRP A 290 -13.04 41.73 20.23
N SER A 291 -11.98 41.39 20.98
CA SER A 291 -12.04 41.24 22.44
C SER A 291 -12.04 42.59 23.15
N GLU A 292 -13.08 42.89 23.92
CA GLU A 292 -13.14 44.09 24.77
C GLU A 292 -12.10 44.02 25.92
N ASP A 293 -11.82 42.80 26.40
CA ASP A 293 -10.83 42.55 27.44
C ASP A 293 -9.45 42.25 26.84
N PRO A 294 -8.36 42.61 27.55
CA PRO A 294 -7.01 42.26 27.14
C PRO A 294 -6.82 40.75 27.01
N ILE A 295 -6.14 40.31 25.95
CA ILE A 295 -5.83 38.90 25.74
C ILE A 295 -4.96 38.40 26.91
N PRO A 296 -5.35 37.30 27.59
CA PRO A 296 -4.56 36.78 28.71
C PRO A 296 -3.14 36.37 28.27
N GLU A 297 -2.16 36.67 29.12
CA GLU A 297 -0.74 36.38 28.86
C GLU A 297 -0.48 34.89 28.56
N SER A 298 -1.26 33.98 29.15
CA SER A 298 -1.17 32.54 28.86
C SER A 298 -1.51 32.20 27.41
N VAL A 299 -2.45 32.93 26.80
CA VAL A 299 -2.85 32.77 25.40
C VAL A 299 -1.75 33.30 24.49
N ILE A 300 -1.17 34.46 24.81
CA ILE A 300 -0.05 35.06 24.08
C ILE A 300 1.17 34.12 24.09
N GLN A 301 1.48 33.49 25.23
CA GLN A 301 2.57 32.51 25.33
C GLN A 301 2.32 31.27 24.47
N ASN A 302 1.08 30.76 24.43
CA ASN A 302 0.72 29.61 23.59
C ASN A 302 0.77 29.97 22.10
N TYR A 303 0.29 31.15 21.73
CA TYR A 303 0.37 31.71 20.39
C TYR A 303 1.82 31.83 19.89
N ASN A 304 2.73 32.39 20.71
CA ASN A 304 4.14 32.50 20.34
C ASN A 304 4.80 31.13 20.14
N LYS A 305 4.41 30.10 20.92
CA LYS A 305 4.88 28.72 20.72
C LYS A 305 4.33 28.11 19.43
N ALA A 306 3.06 28.38 19.11
CA ALA A 306 2.44 27.93 17.87
C ALA A 306 3.10 28.59 16.63
N LEU A 307 3.45 29.88 16.70
CA LEU A 307 4.24 30.54 15.64
C LEU A 307 5.61 29.89 15.43
N GLN A 308 6.32 29.55 16.52
CA GLN A 308 7.59 28.82 16.41
C GLN A 308 7.42 27.44 15.78
N GLN A 309 6.31 26.75 16.08
CA GLN A 309 5.97 25.50 15.42
C GLN A 309 5.68 25.71 13.93
N LEU A 310 4.90 26.73 13.56
CA LEU A 310 4.59 27.06 12.18
C LEU A 310 5.88 27.26 11.36
N GLU A 311 6.83 28.04 11.87
CA GLU A 311 8.12 28.27 11.20
C GLU A 311 8.93 26.96 11.04
N LYS A 312 8.85 26.06 12.02
CA LYS A 312 9.49 24.74 11.97
C LYS A 312 8.86 23.83 10.91
N TYR A 313 7.55 23.93 10.66
CA TYR A 313 6.81 23.11 9.70
C TYR A 313 6.82 23.68 8.28
N LYS A 314 6.99 24.99 8.14
CA LYS A 314 7.02 25.74 6.89
C LYS A 314 7.86 25.10 5.75
N PRO A 315 9.12 24.66 5.95
CA PRO A 315 9.89 24.06 4.86
C PRO A 315 9.27 22.77 4.30
N TYR A 316 8.54 22.01 5.13
CA TYR A 316 7.87 20.78 4.70
C TYR A 316 6.56 21.08 3.95
N GLU A 317 5.81 22.10 4.37
CA GLU A 317 4.60 22.55 3.66
C GLU A 317 4.95 23.21 2.32
N GLU A 318 6.03 24.00 2.26
CA GLU A 318 6.51 24.60 1.01
C GLU A 318 7.03 23.54 0.04
N ALA A 319 7.73 22.50 0.53
CA ALA A 319 8.14 21.36 -0.29
C ALA A 319 6.93 20.63 -0.90
N LEU A 320 5.87 20.41 -0.11
CA LEU A 320 4.62 19.85 -0.62
C LEU A 320 3.98 20.76 -1.68
N LEU A 321 4.05 22.08 -1.52
CA LEU A 321 3.47 23.01 -2.50
C LEU A 321 4.25 23.05 -3.82
N GLN A 322 5.56 22.84 -3.77
CA GLN A 322 6.45 22.86 -4.95
C GLN A 322 6.47 21.55 -5.74
N ALA A 323 6.19 20.42 -5.09
CA ALA A 323 6.21 19.10 -5.71
C ALA A 323 4.95 18.84 -6.56
N GLU A 324 5.12 18.03 -7.61
CA GLU A 324 4.02 17.57 -8.47
C GLU A 324 3.28 16.38 -7.85
N ALA A 325 1.97 16.28 -8.05
CA ALA A 325 1.19 15.13 -7.59
C ALA A 325 1.52 13.86 -8.42
N PRO A 326 1.65 12.67 -7.80
CA PRO A 326 1.51 12.36 -6.36
C PRO A 326 2.80 12.62 -5.57
N ARG A 327 2.72 13.46 -4.53
CA ARG A 327 3.86 14.01 -3.75
C ARG A 327 4.40 13.05 -2.68
N LEU A 328 4.62 11.79 -3.05
CA LEU A 328 4.88 10.70 -2.09
C LEU A 328 6.17 10.92 -1.29
N ALA A 329 7.25 11.37 -1.93
CA ALA A 329 8.56 11.52 -1.30
C ALA A 329 8.55 12.63 -0.23
N GLU A 330 7.89 13.74 -0.53
CA GLU A 330 7.72 14.89 0.36
C GLU A 330 6.88 14.50 1.58
N TYR A 331 5.78 13.77 1.36
CA TYR A 331 4.98 13.23 2.46
C TYR A 331 5.76 12.23 3.32
N GLN A 332 6.58 11.35 2.73
CA GLN A 332 7.40 10.41 3.50
C GLN A 332 8.41 11.14 4.40
N ALA A 333 9.08 12.18 3.88
CA ALA A 333 9.99 13.01 4.66
C ALA A 333 9.27 13.75 5.80
N TYR A 334 8.06 14.24 5.55
CA TYR A 334 7.23 14.88 6.57
C TYR A 334 6.75 13.88 7.63
N ILE A 335 6.29 12.69 7.22
CA ILE A 335 5.91 11.61 8.15
C ILE A 335 7.11 11.25 9.05
N ASP A 336 8.31 11.07 8.50
CA ASP A 336 9.52 10.79 9.27
C ASP A 336 9.79 11.88 10.33
N PHE A 337 9.61 13.13 9.93
CA PHE A 337 9.78 14.29 10.81
C PHE A 337 8.76 14.32 11.96
N GLU A 338 7.47 14.19 11.68
CA GLU A 338 6.43 14.18 12.72
C GLU A 338 6.54 12.94 13.62
N MET A 339 6.91 11.77 13.06
CA MET A 339 7.18 10.56 13.85
C MET A 339 8.36 10.75 14.81
N LYS A 340 9.37 11.55 14.43
CA LYS A 340 10.48 11.90 15.31
C LYS A 340 10.06 12.88 16.41
N ILE A 341 9.11 13.77 16.14
CA ILE A 341 8.53 14.68 17.13
C ILE A 341 7.67 13.91 18.14
N GLY A 342 6.89 12.94 17.65
CA GLY A 342 6.18 11.97 18.48
C GLY A 342 4.79 12.40 18.95
N ASP A 343 4.18 13.43 18.35
CA ASP A 343 2.80 13.83 18.66
C ASP A 343 1.79 12.93 17.93
N PRO A 344 0.98 12.11 18.64
CA PRO A 344 0.05 11.18 18.02
C PRO A 344 -1.02 11.83 17.13
N ALA A 345 -1.49 13.04 17.46
CA ALA A 345 -2.53 13.71 16.68
C ALA A 345 -1.97 14.20 15.35
N ARG A 346 -0.77 14.79 15.37
CA ARG A 346 -0.09 15.27 14.17
C ARG A 346 0.42 14.14 13.28
N ILE A 347 0.91 13.04 13.86
CA ILE A 347 1.30 11.85 13.12
C ILE A 347 0.09 11.27 12.37
N GLN A 348 -1.07 11.13 13.03
CA GLN A 348 -2.30 10.70 12.35
C GLN A 348 -2.65 11.66 11.21
N LEU A 349 -2.67 12.97 11.46
CA LEU A 349 -2.99 13.98 10.46
C LEU A 349 -2.09 13.86 9.22
N ILE A 350 -0.76 13.77 9.36
CA ILE A 350 0.14 13.73 8.20
C ILE A 350 0.02 12.42 7.42
N PHE A 351 -0.24 11.28 8.11
CA PHE A 351 -0.57 10.04 7.42
C PHE A 351 -1.88 10.14 6.64
N GLU A 352 -2.94 10.68 7.25
CA GLU A 352 -4.24 10.84 6.59
C GLU A 352 -4.15 11.79 5.38
N ARG A 353 -3.39 12.89 5.49
CA ARG A 353 -3.11 13.79 4.36
C ARG A 353 -2.37 13.08 3.22
N ALA A 354 -1.32 12.34 3.55
CA ALA A 354 -0.55 11.60 2.55
C ALA A 354 -1.40 10.53 1.85
N LEU A 355 -2.30 9.86 2.59
CA LEU A 355 -3.16 8.79 2.09
C LEU A 355 -4.25 9.28 1.14
N VAL A 356 -4.67 10.55 1.18
CA VAL A 356 -5.63 11.09 0.20
C VAL A 356 -5.05 11.04 -1.21
N GLU A 357 -3.79 11.43 -1.37
CA GLU A 357 -3.12 11.46 -2.69
C GLU A 357 -2.45 10.13 -3.05
N ASN A 358 -2.11 9.31 -2.05
CA ASN A 358 -1.31 8.10 -2.22
C ASN A 358 -2.03 6.85 -1.69
N CYS A 359 -3.37 6.82 -1.81
CA CYS A 359 -4.21 5.76 -1.28
C CYS A 359 -3.93 4.38 -1.90
N LEU A 360 -3.33 4.33 -3.08
CA LEU A 360 -2.98 3.08 -3.78
C LEU A 360 -1.57 2.56 -3.45
N VAL A 361 -0.90 3.13 -2.44
CA VAL A 361 0.44 2.70 -2.00
C VAL A 361 0.32 1.80 -0.76
N PRO A 362 0.41 0.46 -0.89
CA PRO A 362 0.16 -0.46 0.23
C PRO A 362 1.16 -0.29 1.38
N ASP A 363 2.42 0.02 1.08
CA ASP A 363 3.46 0.21 2.09
C ASP A 363 3.18 1.43 3.00
N LEU A 364 2.51 2.46 2.49
CA LEU A 364 2.09 3.62 3.29
C LEU A 364 0.98 3.22 4.28
N TRP A 365 0.00 2.43 3.83
CA TRP A 365 -1.02 1.85 4.71
C TRP A 365 -0.41 0.90 5.75
N ILE A 366 0.54 0.05 5.36
CA ILE A 366 1.27 -0.85 6.26
C ILE A 366 2.00 -0.03 7.33
N ARG A 367 2.67 1.05 6.94
CA ARG A 367 3.39 1.92 7.86
C ARG A 367 2.46 2.62 8.86
N TYR A 368 1.34 3.18 8.38
CA TYR A 368 0.35 3.85 9.22
C TYR A 368 -0.36 2.87 10.17
N SER A 369 -0.90 1.78 9.63
CA SER A 369 -1.57 0.74 10.43
C SER A 369 -0.64 0.14 11.48
N GLN A 370 0.64 -0.06 11.16
CA GLN A 370 1.64 -0.57 12.11
C GLN A 370 1.93 0.40 13.25
N TYR A 371 1.95 1.70 12.96
CA TYR A 371 2.09 2.73 13.98
C TYR A 371 0.91 2.66 14.96
N LEU A 372 -0.33 2.61 14.45
CA LEU A 372 -1.54 2.52 15.27
C LEU A 372 -1.61 1.23 16.09
N ASP A 373 -1.31 0.07 15.47
CA ASP A 373 -1.31 -1.25 16.10
C ASP A 373 -0.35 -1.36 17.28
N ARG A 374 0.80 -0.68 17.20
CA ARG A 374 1.89 -0.84 18.17
C ARG A 374 1.93 0.25 19.23
N GLN A 375 1.60 1.49 18.86
CA GLN A 375 1.74 2.65 19.74
C GLN A 375 0.41 3.04 20.41
N LEU A 376 -0.64 3.31 19.62
CA LEU A 376 -1.92 3.84 20.14
C LEU A 376 -2.85 2.74 20.65
N LYS A 377 -3.01 1.64 19.90
CA LYS A 377 -3.86 0.49 20.24
C LYS A 377 -5.32 0.83 20.56
N VAL A 378 -5.84 1.92 19.99
CA VAL A 378 -7.25 2.30 20.12
C VAL A 378 -8.07 1.47 19.13
N LYS A 379 -8.93 0.58 19.65
CA LYS A 379 -9.67 -0.44 18.86
C LYS A 379 -10.35 0.14 17.62
N ASP A 380 -11.26 1.10 17.80
CA ASP A 380 -12.09 1.58 16.69
C ASP A 380 -11.28 2.32 15.62
N LEU A 381 -10.25 3.06 16.04
CA LEU A 381 -9.32 3.73 15.12
C LEU A 381 -8.49 2.72 14.32
N VAL A 382 -7.88 1.74 14.99
CA VAL A 382 -7.04 0.70 14.36
C VAL A 382 -7.86 -0.12 13.36
N LEU A 383 -9.03 -0.60 13.76
CA LEU A 383 -9.89 -1.42 12.91
C LEU A 383 -10.42 -0.62 11.72
N SER A 384 -10.77 0.66 11.92
CA SER A 384 -11.18 1.56 10.85
C SER A 384 -10.08 1.71 9.79
N VAL A 385 -8.83 1.99 10.20
CA VAL A 385 -7.72 2.17 9.25
C VAL A 385 -7.39 0.89 8.49
N HIS A 386 -7.42 -0.27 9.13
CA HIS A 386 -7.23 -1.54 8.43
C HIS A 386 -8.35 -1.83 7.42
N ASN A 387 -9.61 -1.54 7.78
CA ASN A 387 -10.74 -1.68 6.88
C ASN A 387 -10.59 -0.77 5.64
N ARG A 388 -10.18 0.48 5.85
CA ARG A 388 -9.90 1.42 4.75
C ARG A 388 -8.75 0.93 3.88
N ALA A 389 -7.68 0.39 4.47
CA ALA A 389 -6.55 -0.14 3.72
C ALA A 389 -6.95 -1.27 2.76
N ILE A 390 -7.76 -2.23 3.20
CA ILE A 390 -8.21 -3.35 2.34
C ILE A 390 -9.21 -2.91 1.25
N ARG A 391 -9.96 -1.83 1.46
CA ARG A 391 -10.85 -1.25 0.43
C ARG A 391 -10.06 -0.48 -0.63
N ASN A 392 -8.91 0.08 -0.25
CA ASN A 392 -8.02 0.81 -1.15
C ASN A 392 -7.09 -0.09 -1.96
N CYS A 393 -6.49 -1.07 -1.31
CA CYS A 393 -5.47 -1.96 -1.90
C CYS A 393 -5.86 -3.44 -1.71
N PRO A 394 -7.02 -3.90 -2.19
CA PRO A 394 -7.51 -5.26 -1.96
C PRO A 394 -6.58 -6.35 -2.50
N TRP A 395 -5.77 -6.06 -3.53
CA TRP A 395 -4.82 -7.00 -4.13
C TRP A 395 -3.61 -7.32 -3.25
N THR A 396 -3.41 -6.63 -2.11
CA THR A 396 -2.25 -6.85 -1.24
C THR A 396 -2.63 -7.73 -0.05
N VAL A 397 -2.22 -9.00 -0.08
CA VAL A 397 -2.54 -9.98 0.98
C VAL A 397 -2.07 -9.54 2.37
N ALA A 398 -0.91 -8.88 2.47
CA ALA A 398 -0.36 -8.44 3.75
C ALA A 398 -1.31 -7.50 4.52
N LEU A 399 -2.13 -6.70 3.82
CA LEU A 399 -3.13 -5.84 4.45
C LEU A 399 -4.28 -6.66 5.08
N TRP A 400 -4.76 -7.69 4.37
CA TRP A 400 -5.77 -8.62 4.89
C TRP A 400 -5.25 -9.43 6.07
N SER A 401 -4.05 -10.01 5.95
CA SER A 401 -3.38 -10.76 7.03
C SER A 401 -3.26 -9.90 8.29
N ARG A 402 -2.82 -8.64 8.14
CA ARG A 402 -2.72 -7.69 9.26
C ARG A 402 -4.07 -7.31 9.85
N TYR A 403 -5.09 -7.13 9.02
CA TYR A 403 -6.42 -6.82 9.49
C TYR A 403 -7.01 -7.96 10.32
N LEU A 404 -6.90 -9.21 9.85
CA LEU A 404 -7.32 -10.39 10.64
C LEU A 404 -6.60 -10.46 11.98
N LEU A 405 -5.29 -10.20 11.99
CA LEU A 405 -4.51 -10.15 13.25
C LEU A 405 -4.95 -8.98 14.16
N ALA A 406 -5.30 -7.82 13.61
CA ALA A 406 -5.81 -6.69 14.39
C ALA A 406 -7.19 -6.99 15.00
N MET A 407 -8.08 -7.60 14.21
CA MET A 407 -9.40 -8.06 14.69
C MET A 407 -9.27 -9.07 15.82
N GLU A 408 -8.37 -10.05 15.68
CA GLU A 408 -8.08 -11.03 16.73
C GLU A 408 -7.56 -10.35 18.01
N ARG A 409 -6.57 -9.46 17.90
CA ARG A 409 -6.00 -8.74 19.06
C ARG A 409 -7.04 -7.91 19.81
N HIS A 410 -8.03 -7.37 19.11
CA HIS A 410 -9.09 -6.56 19.69
C HIS A 410 -10.36 -7.36 20.06
N GLY A 411 -10.29 -8.70 20.01
CA GLY A 411 -11.38 -9.59 20.40
C GLY A 411 -12.66 -9.33 19.59
N VAL A 412 -12.53 -9.09 18.28
CA VAL A 412 -13.68 -9.00 17.39
C VAL A 412 -14.37 -10.37 17.30
N ASP A 413 -15.68 -10.35 17.15
CA ASP A 413 -16.51 -11.55 17.07
C ASP A 413 -16.06 -12.50 15.93
N HIS A 414 -16.16 -13.81 16.19
CA HIS A 414 -15.67 -14.84 15.29
C HIS A 414 -16.35 -14.78 13.93
N GLN A 415 -17.67 -14.56 13.87
CA GLN A 415 -18.42 -14.52 12.62
C GLN A 415 -17.93 -13.36 11.74
N VAL A 416 -17.61 -12.21 12.34
CA VAL A 416 -17.09 -11.05 11.60
C VAL A 416 -15.69 -11.33 11.04
N ILE A 417 -14.82 -12.00 11.81
CA ILE A 417 -13.48 -12.41 11.33
C ILE A 417 -13.60 -13.41 10.17
N SER A 418 -14.48 -14.41 10.30
CA SER A 418 -14.72 -15.41 9.25
C SER A 418 -15.24 -14.75 7.97
N VAL A 419 -16.23 -13.86 8.06
CA VAL A 419 -16.74 -13.11 6.88
C VAL A 419 -15.63 -12.26 6.25
N THR A 420 -14.76 -11.66 7.05
CA THR A 420 -13.63 -10.87 6.54
C THR A 420 -12.60 -11.74 5.81
N PHE A 421 -12.34 -12.94 6.32
CA PHE A 421 -11.49 -13.92 5.64
C PHE A 421 -12.09 -14.37 4.29
N GLU A 422 -13.39 -14.64 4.22
CA GLU A 422 -14.05 -14.98 2.94
C GLU A 422 -13.97 -13.83 1.93
N LYS A 423 -14.06 -12.57 2.38
CA LYS A 423 -13.81 -11.40 1.52
C LYS A 423 -12.37 -11.37 1.01
N ALA A 424 -11.39 -11.71 1.86
CA ALA A 424 -9.98 -11.76 1.48
C ALA A 424 -9.72 -12.81 0.37
N LEU A 425 -10.34 -13.99 0.44
CA LEU A 425 -10.22 -15.00 -0.62
C LEU A 425 -10.75 -14.50 -1.98
N ASN A 426 -11.81 -13.70 -1.94
CA ASN A 426 -12.44 -13.11 -3.13
C ASN A 426 -11.79 -11.80 -3.60
N ALA A 427 -10.75 -11.31 -2.93
CA ALA A 427 -10.06 -10.08 -3.29
C ALA A 427 -9.20 -10.21 -4.57
N GLY A 428 -8.87 -11.45 -4.97
CA GLY A 428 -8.23 -11.73 -6.26
C GLY A 428 -6.73 -11.43 -6.30
N PHE A 429 -5.93 -12.13 -5.49
CA PHE A 429 -4.47 -11.95 -5.46
C PHE A 429 -3.77 -12.39 -6.76
N ILE A 430 -2.56 -11.89 -6.97
CA ILE A 430 -1.77 -12.09 -8.20
C ILE A 430 -0.79 -13.27 -8.12
N GLN A 431 -0.46 -13.75 -6.92
CA GLN A 431 0.44 -14.89 -6.73
C GLN A 431 -0.24 -16.03 -5.95
N ALA A 432 0.10 -17.27 -6.30
CA ALA A 432 -0.38 -18.45 -5.57
C ALA A 432 0.08 -18.45 -4.10
N THR A 433 1.28 -17.90 -3.83
CA THR A 433 1.83 -17.76 -2.47
C THR A 433 0.98 -16.85 -1.57
N ASP A 434 0.30 -15.86 -2.15
CA ASP A 434 -0.58 -14.95 -1.41
C ASP A 434 -1.77 -15.71 -0.82
N TYR A 435 -2.34 -16.64 -1.59
CA TYR A 435 -3.40 -17.51 -1.10
C TYR A 435 -2.93 -18.42 0.04
N VAL A 436 -1.70 -18.94 -0.04
CA VAL A 436 -1.11 -19.72 1.06
C VAL A 436 -0.95 -18.86 2.32
N GLU A 437 -0.48 -17.61 2.17
CA GLU A 437 -0.29 -16.68 3.29
C GLU A 437 -1.62 -16.39 4.02
N ILE A 438 -2.69 -16.04 3.28
CA ILE A 438 -3.98 -15.70 3.91
C ILE A 438 -4.61 -16.93 4.58
N TRP A 439 -4.49 -18.11 3.98
CA TRP A 439 -4.93 -19.36 4.60
C TRP A 439 -4.17 -19.64 5.89
N GLN A 440 -2.85 -19.45 5.90
CA GLN A 440 -2.05 -19.62 7.11
C GLN A 440 -2.44 -18.63 8.21
N ALA A 441 -2.65 -17.35 7.87
CA ALA A 441 -3.08 -16.35 8.83
C ALA A 441 -4.41 -16.73 9.50
N TYR A 442 -5.36 -17.26 8.71
CA TYR A 442 -6.66 -17.70 9.22
C TYR A 442 -6.59 -19.02 10.02
N LEU A 443 -5.77 -19.97 9.57
CA LEU A 443 -5.54 -21.23 10.30
C LEU A 443 -4.85 -20.98 11.64
N ASP A 444 -3.92 -20.04 11.70
CA ASP A 444 -3.28 -19.61 12.95
C ASP A 444 -4.27 -18.97 13.92
N TYR A 445 -5.18 -18.13 13.40
CA TYR A 445 -6.30 -17.58 14.17
C TYR A 445 -7.19 -18.69 14.75
N LEU A 446 -7.65 -19.63 13.91
CA LEU A 446 -8.48 -20.75 14.37
C LEU A 446 -7.75 -21.60 15.40
N ARG A 447 -6.46 -21.87 15.21
CA ARG A 447 -5.63 -22.59 16.18
C ARG A 447 -5.55 -21.88 17.52
N ARG A 448 -5.47 -20.54 17.54
CA ARG A 448 -5.45 -19.75 18.78
C ARG A 448 -6.78 -19.74 19.54
N ARG A 449 -7.88 -20.15 18.91
CA ARG A 449 -9.20 -20.34 19.56
C ARG A 449 -9.34 -21.68 20.30
N VAL A 450 -8.52 -22.68 19.96
CA VAL A 450 -8.66 -24.04 20.50
C VAL A 450 -8.00 -24.16 21.88
N ASP A 451 -8.73 -24.73 22.84
CA ASP A 451 -8.16 -25.22 24.10
C ASP A 451 -7.67 -26.67 23.96
N PHE A 452 -6.38 -26.83 23.70
CA PHE A 452 -5.74 -28.14 23.49
C PHE A 452 -5.63 -29.02 24.75
N LYS A 453 -6.14 -28.56 25.91
CA LYS A 453 -6.22 -29.43 27.10
C LYS A 453 -7.41 -30.37 27.06
N GLN A 454 -8.40 -30.10 26.20
CA GLN A 454 -9.58 -30.93 26.04
C GLN A 454 -9.35 -31.94 24.91
N ASP A 455 -9.70 -33.20 25.16
CA ASP A 455 -9.51 -34.27 24.17
C ASP A 455 -10.35 -34.06 22.90
N SER A 456 -11.47 -33.35 23.02
CA SER A 456 -12.30 -32.90 21.91
C SER A 456 -12.86 -31.50 22.18
N SER A 457 -12.86 -30.67 21.14
CA SER A 457 -13.42 -29.32 21.16
C SER A 457 -14.08 -29.04 19.81
N LYS A 458 -15.17 -28.28 19.82
CA LYS A 458 -15.85 -27.87 18.59
C LYS A 458 -14.91 -27.05 17.71
N GLU A 459 -14.12 -26.17 18.33
CA GLU A 459 -13.13 -25.31 17.69
C GLU A 459 -11.99 -26.14 17.07
N LEU A 460 -11.61 -27.27 17.69
CA LEU A 460 -10.63 -28.20 17.11
C LEU A 460 -11.16 -28.86 15.83
N GLU A 461 -12.43 -29.26 15.81
CA GLU A 461 -13.06 -29.80 14.61
C GLU A 461 -13.25 -28.74 13.53
N GLU A 462 -13.59 -27.50 13.91
CA GLU A 462 -13.60 -26.34 12.99
C GLU A 462 -12.20 -26.12 12.38
N LEU A 463 -11.13 -26.21 13.17
CA LEU A 463 -9.75 -26.10 12.69
C LEU A 463 -9.38 -27.21 11.71
N ARG A 464 -9.72 -28.47 12.02
CA ARG A 464 -9.48 -29.63 11.13
C ARG A 464 -10.25 -29.52 9.81
N ALA A 465 -11.50 -29.08 9.88
CA ALA A 465 -12.31 -28.79 8.70
C ALA A 465 -11.70 -27.66 7.87
N ALA A 466 -11.21 -26.59 8.51
CA ALA A 466 -10.53 -25.50 7.83
C ALA A 466 -9.23 -25.94 7.15
N PHE A 467 -8.41 -26.78 7.78
CA PHE A 467 -7.22 -27.36 7.13
C PHE A 467 -7.59 -28.19 5.90
N THR A 468 -8.64 -29.00 6.00
CA THR A 468 -9.13 -29.81 4.87
C THR A 468 -9.59 -28.92 3.72
N ARG A 469 -10.39 -27.89 4.03
CA ARG A 469 -10.84 -26.90 3.05
C ARG A 469 -9.68 -26.13 2.41
N ALA A 470 -8.69 -25.71 3.20
CA ALA A 470 -7.52 -24.99 2.70
C ALA A 470 -6.72 -25.82 1.69
N LEU A 471 -6.50 -27.11 1.99
CA LEU A 471 -5.77 -28.01 1.09
C LEU A 471 -6.56 -28.36 -0.17
N GLU A 472 -7.89 -28.42 -0.10
CA GLU A 472 -8.72 -28.60 -1.29
C GLU A 472 -8.72 -27.33 -2.14
N TYR A 473 -8.84 -26.16 -1.50
CA TYR A 473 -8.83 -24.87 -2.17
C TYR A 473 -7.53 -24.63 -2.97
N LEU A 474 -6.40 -25.02 -2.38
CA LEU A 474 -5.11 -24.91 -3.06
C LEU A 474 -4.99 -25.84 -4.27
N LYS A 475 -5.64 -27.00 -4.25
CA LYS A 475 -5.59 -27.98 -5.36
C LYS A 475 -6.57 -27.67 -6.49
N GLN A 476 -7.70 -27.03 -6.18
CA GLN A 476 -8.72 -26.70 -7.17
C GLN A 476 -8.47 -25.27 -7.65
N GLU A 477 -8.90 -24.27 -6.89
CA GLU A 477 -8.95 -22.88 -7.33
C GLU A 477 -7.56 -22.29 -7.62
N VAL A 478 -6.55 -22.58 -6.81
CA VAL A 478 -5.20 -22.01 -6.98
C VAL A 478 -4.43 -22.72 -8.09
N GLU A 479 -4.41 -24.06 -8.12
CA GLU A 479 -3.76 -24.81 -9.20
C GLU A 479 -4.45 -24.59 -10.56
N GLU A 480 -5.78 -24.49 -10.63
CA GLU A 480 -6.49 -24.19 -11.89
C GLU A 480 -6.14 -22.80 -12.43
N ARG A 481 -5.99 -21.80 -11.54
CA ARG A 481 -5.68 -20.43 -11.93
C ARG A 481 -4.19 -20.21 -12.27
N PHE A 482 -3.28 -20.82 -11.51
CA PHE A 482 -1.83 -20.54 -11.61
C PHE A 482 -0.99 -21.68 -12.18
N ASN A 483 -1.55 -22.89 -12.34
CA ASN A 483 -0.82 -24.12 -12.63
C ASN A 483 0.31 -24.42 -11.61
N GLU A 484 0.17 -23.88 -10.40
CA GLU A 484 1.11 -24.05 -9.29
C GLU A 484 0.33 -24.15 -7.98
N SER A 485 0.78 -25.01 -7.06
CA SER A 485 0.16 -25.16 -5.74
C SER A 485 0.37 -23.93 -4.82
N GLY A 486 1.34 -23.07 -5.09
CA GLY A 486 1.78 -21.98 -4.20
C GLY A 486 2.53 -22.44 -2.94
N ASP A 487 2.41 -23.71 -2.56
CA ASP A 487 3.08 -24.32 -1.41
C ASP A 487 3.89 -25.58 -1.80
N PRO A 488 5.05 -25.43 -2.47
CA PRO A 488 5.85 -26.57 -2.93
C PRO A 488 6.35 -27.47 -1.78
N SER A 489 6.65 -26.86 -0.63
CA SER A 489 7.12 -27.54 0.58
C SER A 489 5.98 -28.09 1.47
N CYS A 490 4.72 -27.87 1.09
CA CYS A 490 3.54 -28.25 1.85
C CYS A 490 3.55 -27.73 3.31
N VAL A 491 3.97 -26.48 3.54
CA VAL A 491 4.01 -25.82 4.85
C VAL A 491 2.69 -25.85 5.60
N ILE A 492 1.53 -25.78 4.92
CA ILE A 492 0.22 -25.93 5.60
C ILE A 492 0.07 -27.33 6.19
N MET A 493 0.46 -28.36 5.43
CA MET A 493 0.42 -29.75 5.90
C MET A 493 1.43 -29.99 7.02
N GLN A 494 2.63 -29.37 6.95
CA GLN A 494 3.62 -29.43 8.01
C GLN A 494 3.07 -28.83 9.32
N ASN A 495 2.43 -27.67 9.25
CA ASN A 495 1.83 -27.02 10.42
C ASN A 495 0.69 -27.88 11.00
N TRP A 496 -0.16 -28.46 10.16
CA TRP A 496 -1.21 -29.38 10.61
C TRP A 496 -0.63 -30.62 11.31
N ALA A 497 0.40 -31.24 10.72
CA ALA A 497 1.07 -32.40 11.32
C ALA A 497 1.70 -32.07 12.67
N ARG A 498 2.31 -30.89 12.82
CA ARG A 498 2.87 -30.41 14.10
C ARG A 498 1.78 -30.24 15.15
N ILE A 499 0.63 -29.65 14.79
CA ILE A 499 -0.50 -29.47 15.71
C ILE A 499 -1.05 -30.81 16.17
N GLU A 500 -1.35 -31.72 15.23
CA GLU A 500 -1.93 -33.03 15.55
C GLU A 500 -0.99 -33.87 16.44
N ALA A 501 0.30 -33.92 16.12
CA ALA A 501 1.28 -34.68 16.91
C ALA A 501 1.53 -34.05 18.29
N ARG A 502 1.81 -32.75 18.36
CA ARG A 502 2.26 -32.08 19.58
C ARG A 502 1.12 -31.74 20.54
N LEU A 503 -0.03 -31.32 20.00
CA LEU A 503 -1.11 -30.76 20.80
C LEU A 503 -2.29 -31.71 20.94
N CYS A 504 -2.60 -32.50 19.91
CA CYS A 504 -3.75 -33.43 19.91
C CYS A 504 -3.37 -34.89 20.24
N ASN A 505 -2.09 -35.17 20.45
CA ASN A 505 -1.56 -36.54 20.63
C ASN A 505 -1.98 -37.53 19.52
N ASN A 506 -2.24 -37.03 18.31
CA ASN A 506 -2.69 -37.80 17.16
C ASN A 506 -1.53 -38.01 16.18
N MET A 507 -0.58 -38.86 16.58
CA MET A 507 0.61 -39.13 15.78
C MET A 507 0.29 -39.88 14.48
N GLN A 508 -0.79 -40.66 14.45
CA GLN A 508 -1.24 -41.34 13.24
C GLN A 508 -1.57 -40.34 12.12
N LYS A 509 -2.31 -39.28 12.44
CA LYS A 509 -2.64 -38.26 11.43
C LYS A 509 -1.41 -37.51 10.94
N ALA A 510 -0.48 -37.20 11.83
CA ALA A 510 0.79 -36.58 11.46
C ALA A 510 1.59 -37.44 10.46
N ARG A 511 1.63 -38.76 10.66
CA ARG A 511 2.28 -39.71 9.73
C ARG A 511 1.61 -39.72 8.36
N GLU A 512 0.28 -39.78 8.30
CA GLU A 512 -0.48 -39.70 7.03
C GLU A 512 -0.16 -38.41 6.25
N LEU A 513 -0.12 -37.28 6.95
CA LEU A 513 0.23 -35.98 6.35
C LEU A 513 1.66 -36.00 5.81
N TRP A 514 2.63 -36.48 6.58
CA TRP A 514 4.02 -36.57 6.15
C TRP A 514 4.25 -37.53 4.98
N ASP A 515 3.58 -38.68 4.94
CA ASP A 515 3.64 -39.56 3.77
C ASP A 515 3.08 -38.87 2.50
N SER A 516 2.01 -38.07 2.63
CA SER A 516 1.50 -37.26 1.53
C SER A 516 2.49 -36.17 1.10
N ILE A 517 3.10 -35.45 2.05
CA ILE A 517 4.15 -34.43 1.77
C ILE A 517 5.31 -35.06 0.99
N MET A 518 5.81 -36.20 1.43
CA MET A 518 6.93 -36.89 0.81
C MET A 518 6.61 -37.39 -0.61
N THR A 519 5.37 -37.83 -0.84
CA THR A 519 4.89 -38.31 -2.14
C THR A 519 4.82 -37.21 -3.20
N ARG A 520 4.60 -35.94 -2.79
CA ARG A 520 4.61 -34.76 -3.68
C ARG A 520 6.01 -34.33 -4.15
N GLY A 521 7.00 -35.20 -4.06
CA GLY A 521 8.36 -34.95 -4.54
C GLY A 521 9.30 -34.30 -3.53
N ASN A 522 8.88 -34.13 -2.27
CA ASN A 522 9.70 -33.58 -1.19
C ASN A 522 10.66 -34.60 -0.56
N ALA A 523 10.51 -35.90 -0.87
CA ALA A 523 11.39 -36.97 -0.38
C ALA A 523 12.87 -36.83 -0.81
N LYS A 524 13.18 -35.96 -1.76
CA LYS A 524 14.56 -35.72 -2.22
C LYS A 524 15.34 -34.74 -1.36
N TYR A 525 14.68 -33.98 -0.47
CA TYR A 525 15.30 -32.93 0.32
C TYR A 525 15.62 -33.40 1.75
N ALA A 526 16.84 -33.14 2.21
CA ALA A 526 17.30 -33.53 3.54
C ALA A 526 16.52 -32.82 4.65
N ASN A 527 16.24 -31.53 4.50
CA ASN A 527 15.51 -30.74 5.50
C ASN A 527 14.11 -31.31 5.78
N MET A 528 13.39 -31.78 4.76
CA MET A 528 12.06 -32.38 4.91
C MET A 528 12.10 -33.66 5.73
N TRP A 529 13.10 -34.52 5.50
CA TRP A 529 13.29 -35.73 6.30
C TRP A 529 13.66 -35.43 7.74
N LEU A 530 14.50 -34.41 7.96
CA LEU A 530 14.92 -34.01 9.30
C LEU A 530 13.78 -33.36 10.09
N GLU A 531 12.93 -32.57 9.45
CA GLU A 531 11.70 -32.05 10.07
C GLU A 531 10.75 -33.18 10.47
N TYR A 532 10.51 -34.17 9.60
CA TYR A 532 9.70 -35.34 9.93
C TYR A 532 10.31 -36.18 11.07
N TYR A 533 11.62 -36.44 11.00
CA TYR A 533 12.36 -37.15 12.04
C TYR A 533 12.28 -36.43 13.38
N ASN A 534 12.47 -35.11 13.41
CA ASN A 534 12.39 -34.33 14.65
C ASN A 534 10.98 -34.38 15.25
N LEU A 535 9.93 -34.45 14.42
CA LEU A 535 8.56 -34.62 14.90
C LEU A 535 8.33 -36.02 15.52
N GLU A 536 8.80 -37.09 14.85
CA GLU A 536 8.74 -38.46 15.39
C GLU A 536 9.58 -38.60 16.66
N ARG A 537 10.74 -37.95 16.74
CA ARG A 537 11.57 -37.98 17.95
C ARG A 537 10.90 -37.30 19.14
N ALA A 538 10.13 -36.24 18.89
CA ALA A 538 9.47 -35.49 19.95
C ALA A 538 8.18 -36.16 20.47
N HIS A 539 7.41 -36.81 19.60
CA HIS A 539 6.05 -37.27 19.91
C HIS A 539 5.73 -38.70 19.45
N GLY A 540 6.65 -39.37 18.76
CA GLY A 540 6.51 -40.73 18.26
C GLY A 540 7.35 -41.72 19.08
N ASP A 541 7.97 -42.66 18.36
CA ASP A 541 8.81 -43.70 18.97
C ASP A 541 10.12 -43.91 18.17
N THR A 542 11.12 -44.48 18.83
CA THR A 542 12.45 -44.74 18.25
C THR A 542 12.37 -45.66 17.02
N GLN A 543 11.38 -46.56 16.94
CA GLN A 543 11.23 -47.46 15.80
C GLN A 543 10.81 -46.71 14.53
N HIS A 544 9.90 -45.75 14.64
CA HIS A 544 9.49 -44.88 13.54
C HIS A 544 10.59 -43.89 13.17
N CYS A 545 11.34 -43.37 14.15
CA CYS A 545 12.55 -42.56 13.91
C CYS A 545 13.56 -43.30 13.03
N ARG A 546 13.89 -44.55 13.39
CA ARG A 546 14.79 -45.42 12.61
C ARG A 546 14.29 -45.67 11.20
N LYS A 547 13.01 -46.00 11.05
CA LYS A 547 12.39 -46.20 9.72
C LYS A 547 12.46 -44.93 8.87
N ALA A 548 12.15 -43.76 9.46
CA ALA A 548 12.20 -42.48 8.79
C ALA A 548 13.62 -42.15 8.30
N LEU A 549 14.63 -42.27 9.15
CA LEU A 549 16.01 -41.99 8.78
C LEU A 549 16.59 -42.99 7.79
N HIS A 550 16.23 -44.27 7.87
CA HIS A 550 16.61 -45.22 6.83
C HIS A 550 15.99 -44.89 5.47
N ARG A 551 14.72 -44.46 5.42
CA ARG A 551 14.10 -43.94 4.18
C ARG A 551 14.82 -42.67 3.72
N ALA A 552 15.14 -41.76 4.64
CA ALA A 552 15.87 -40.52 4.36
C ALA A 552 17.22 -40.77 3.67
N VAL A 553 18.03 -41.70 4.19
CA VAL A 553 19.34 -42.05 3.59
C VAL A 553 19.17 -42.54 2.14
N GLN A 554 18.11 -43.27 1.83
CA GLN A 554 17.86 -43.78 0.48
C GLN A 554 17.29 -42.73 -0.48
N CYS A 555 16.42 -41.84 -0.01
CA CYS A 555 15.69 -40.89 -0.86
C CYS A 555 16.38 -39.52 -1.01
N THR A 556 17.18 -39.10 -0.03
CA THR A 556 17.82 -37.77 -0.02
C THR A 556 18.83 -37.63 -1.16
N SER A 557 18.74 -36.50 -1.87
CA SER A 557 19.53 -36.20 -3.07
C SER A 557 20.39 -34.95 -2.94
N ASP A 558 19.96 -33.96 -2.15
CA ASP A 558 20.69 -32.70 -1.92
C ASP A 558 21.89 -32.90 -0.96
N TYR A 559 21.63 -33.25 0.29
CA TYR A 559 22.64 -33.39 1.35
C TYR A 559 22.55 -34.75 2.05
N PRO A 560 22.81 -35.86 1.33
CA PRO A 560 22.72 -37.21 1.88
C PRO A 560 23.69 -37.45 3.05
N GLU A 561 24.83 -36.75 3.11
CA GLU A 561 25.78 -36.83 4.23
C GLU A 561 25.11 -36.45 5.55
N HIS A 562 24.30 -35.40 5.52
CA HIS A 562 23.70 -34.85 6.73
C HIS A 562 22.71 -35.82 7.37
N VAL A 563 21.84 -36.46 6.57
CA VAL A 563 20.90 -37.48 7.06
C VAL A 563 21.62 -38.77 7.51
N CYS A 564 22.78 -39.10 6.91
CA CYS A 564 23.62 -40.22 7.35
C CYS A 564 24.21 -39.97 8.74
N GLU A 565 24.79 -38.78 8.96
CA GLU A 565 25.34 -38.41 10.26
C GLU A 565 24.29 -38.40 11.37
N VAL A 566 23.06 -37.94 11.06
CA VAL A 566 21.95 -37.96 12.02
C VAL A 566 21.53 -39.39 12.35
N LEU A 567 21.46 -40.30 11.37
CA LEU A 567 21.19 -41.72 11.61
C LEU A 567 22.26 -42.38 12.49
N LEU A 568 23.54 -42.16 12.18
CA LEU A 568 24.63 -42.68 13.00
C LEU A 568 24.54 -42.12 14.43
N THR A 569 24.34 -40.81 14.57
CA THR A 569 24.20 -40.17 15.88
C THR A 569 23.06 -40.80 16.69
N MET A 570 21.91 -41.04 16.06
CA MET A 570 20.77 -41.71 16.68
C MET A 570 21.16 -43.11 17.19
N GLU A 571 21.63 -44.00 16.33
CA GLU A 571 21.96 -45.38 16.73
C GLU A 571 23.10 -45.45 17.75
N ARG A 572 24.05 -44.50 17.72
CA ARG A 572 25.10 -44.40 18.74
C ARG A 572 24.54 -44.11 20.13
N THR A 573 23.46 -43.33 20.21
CA THR A 573 22.88 -42.87 21.48
C THR A 573 21.80 -43.80 22.03
N GLU A 574 20.98 -44.40 21.17
CA GLU A 574 19.79 -45.17 21.58
C GLU A 574 19.66 -46.55 20.90
N GLY A 575 20.50 -46.84 19.91
CA GLY A 575 20.46 -48.10 19.15
C GLY A 575 21.20 -49.25 19.82
N SER A 576 20.91 -50.47 19.37
CA SER A 576 21.76 -51.62 19.67
C SER A 576 23.02 -51.60 18.78
N LEU A 577 24.03 -52.39 19.14
CA LEU A 577 25.23 -52.54 18.31
C LEU A 577 24.89 -53.07 16.90
N GLU A 578 23.89 -53.96 16.80
CA GLU A 578 23.39 -54.45 15.52
C GLU A 578 22.76 -53.33 14.68
N ASP A 579 21.93 -52.47 15.30
CA ASP A 579 21.33 -51.32 14.61
C ASP A 579 22.41 -50.32 14.14
N TRP A 580 23.46 -50.12 14.95
CA TRP A 580 24.61 -49.31 14.60
C TRP A 580 25.36 -49.88 13.38
N ASP A 581 25.66 -51.18 13.37
CA ASP A 581 26.35 -51.82 12.25
C ASP A 581 25.52 -51.75 10.95
N ILE A 582 24.20 -51.95 11.03
CA ILE A 582 23.27 -51.78 9.90
C ILE A 582 23.28 -50.33 9.39
N ALA A 583 23.30 -49.35 10.29
CA ALA A 583 23.36 -47.94 9.93
C ALA A 583 24.68 -47.58 9.24
N VAL A 584 25.82 -48.03 9.75
CA VAL A 584 27.14 -47.85 9.11
C VAL A 584 27.13 -48.47 7.72
N GLN A 585 26.70 -49.71 7.58
CA GLN A 585 26.67 -50.40 6.29
C GLN A 585 25.82 -49.66 5.25
N LYS A 586 24.62 -49.21 5.63
CA LYS A 586 23.71 -48.47 4.72
C LYS A 586 24.24 -47.09 4.35
N THR A 587 24.83 -46.37 5.30
CA THR A 587 25.37 -45.03 5.07
C THR A 587 26.63 -45.09 4.19
N GLU A 588 27.56 -46.00 4.46
CA GLU A 588 28.74 -46.22 3.61
C GLU A 588 28.37 -46.59 2.18
N THR A 589 27.43 -47.52 2.01
CA THR A 589 26.94 -47.94 0.68
C THR A 589 26.32 -46.77 -0.08
N ARG A 590 25.50 -45.96 0.60
CA ARG A 590 24.87 -44.78 -0.01
C ARG A 590 25.91 -43.73 -0.38
N LEU A 591 26.81 -43.38 0.54
CA LEU A 591 27.82 -42.35 0.34
C LEU A 591 28.86 -42.72 -0.71
N ALA A 592 29.25 -43.99 -0.81
CA ALA A 592 30.10 -44.48 -1.89
C ALA A 592 29.47 -44.21 -3.26
N ARG A 593 28.18 -44.53 -3.42
CA ARG A 593 27.42 -44.26 -4.65
C ARG A 593 27.29 -42.76 -4.94
N VAL A 594 27.03 -41.94 -3.92
CA VAL A 594 26.95 -40.48 -4.07
C VAL A 594 28.29 -39.90 -4.52
N ASN A 595 29.39 -40.33 -3.88
CA ASN A 595 30.74 -39.88 -4.22
C ASN A 595 31.12 -40.28 -5.64
N GLU A 596 30.79 -41.50 -6.08
CA GLU A 596 31.00 -41.92 -7.47
C GLU A 596 30.23 -41.04 -8.47
N GLN A 597 28.96 -40.74 -8.17
CA GLN A 597 28.15 -39.84 -9.01
C GLN A 597 28.72 -38.43 -9.07
N ARG A 598 29.18 -37.88 -7.93
CA ARG A 598 29.82 -36.56 -7.85
C ARG A 598 31.16 -36.52 -8.59
N MET A 599 31.99 -37.56 -8.49
CA MET A 599 33.24 -37.65 -9.25
C MET A 599 32.96 -37.69 -10.76
N LYS A 600 32.01 -38.52 -11.22
CA LYS A 600 31.62 -38.58 -12.64
C LYS A 600 31.02 -37.26 -13.15
N ALA A 601 30.25 -36.55 -12.32
CA ALA A 601 29.72 -35.24 -12.66
C ALA A 601 30.84 -34.19 -12.77
N ALA A 602 31.77 -34.17 -11.81
CA ALA A 602 32.93 -33.29 -11.81
C ALA A 602 33.86 -33.55 -13.00
N GLU A 603 34.08 -34.82 -13.39
CA GLU A 603 34.85 -35.18 -14.59
C GLU A 603 34.17 -34.70 -15.87
N LYS A 604 32.84 -34.86 -15.99
CA LYS A 604 32.09 -34.34 -17.14
C LYS A 604 32.11 -32.83 -17.22
N GLU A 605 31.99 -32.14 -16.09
CA GLU A 605 32.05 -30.69 -16.02
C GLU A 605 33.47 -30.18 -16.35
N ALA A 606 34.51 -30.81 -15.80
CA ALA A 606 35.90 -30.51 -16.14
C ALA A 606 36.20 -30.73 -17.64
N ALA A 607 35.70 -31.82 -18.22
CA ALA A 607 35.83 -32.09 -19.66
C ALA A 607 35.07 -31.07 -20.52
N LEU A 608 33.89 -30.60 -20.07
CA LEU A 608 33.14 -29.55 -20.75
C LEU A 608 33.90 -28.22 -20.71
N VAL A 609 34.45 -27.85 -19.55
CA VAL A 609 35.28 -26.65 -19.38
C VAL A 609 36.53 -26.72 -20.26
N GLN A 610 37.21 -27.87 -20.30
CA GLN A 610 38.37 -28.08 -21.17
C GLN A 610 37.98 -28.01 -22.66
N GLN A 611 36.85 -28.59 -23.05
CA GLN A 611 36.34 -28.50 -24.42
C GLN A 611 35.96 -27.06 -24.80
N GLU A 612 35.40 -26.29 -23.86
CA GLU A 612 35.10 -24.87 -24.03
C GLU A 612 36.36 -24.02 -24.17
N GLU A 613 37.40 -24.32 -23.39
CA GLU A 613 38.72 -23.67 -23.47
C GLU A 613 39.44 -24.00 -24.80
N GLU A 614 39.43 -25.26 -25.23
CA GLU A 614 39.98 -25.69 -26.52
C GLU A 614 39.22 -25.06 -27.70
N LYS A 615 37.88 -24.97 -27.64
CA LYS A 615 37.08 -24.24 -28.64
C LYS A 615 37.39 -22.74 -28.64
N ALA A 616 37.64 -22.14 -27.47
CA ALA A 616 38.05 -20.74 -27.38
C ALA A 616 39.45 -20.51 -27.96
N GLU A 617 40.40 -21.41 -27.70
CA GLU A 617 41.73 -21.39 -28.33
C GLU A 617 41.65 -21.58 -29.85
N GLN A 618 40.86 -22.54 -30.34
CA GLN A 618 40.66 -22.75 -31.77
C GLN A 618 40.03 -21.53 -32.44
N ARG A 619 39.07 -20.84 -31.77
CA ARG A 619 38.53 -19.56 -32.23
C ARG A 619 39.59 -18.46 -32.27
N LYS A 620 40.49 -18.38 -31.28
CA LYS A 620 41.62 -17.44 -31.28
C LYS A 620 42.59 -17.75 -32.43
N ARG A 621 42.94 -19.01 -32.66
CA ARG A 621 43.82 -19.45 -33.76
C ARG A 621 43.18 -19.20 -35.13
N ALA A 622 41.89 -19.49 -35.32
CA ALA A 622 41.17 -19.19 -36.55
C ALA A 622 41.05 -17.68 -36.82
N ARG A 623 40.90 -16.85 -35.77
CA ARG A 623 40.97 -15.38 -35.88
C ARG A 623 42.38 -14.91 -36.27
N ALA A 624 43.43 -15.50 -35.69
CA ALA A 624 44.82 -15.21 -36.04
C ALA A 624 45.15 -15.62 -37.50
N GLU A 625 44.68 -16.78 -37.95
CA GLU A 625 44.82 -17.23 -39.34
C GLU A 625 44.04 -16.36 -40.33
N LYS A 626 42.81 -15.95 -40.02
CA LYS A 626 42.05 -14.97 -40.83
C LYS A 626 42.78 -13.63 -40.92
N LYS A 627 43.40 -13.14 -39.82
CA LYS A 627 44.28 -11.95 -39.84
C LYS A 627 45.53 -12.19 -40.71
N ALA A 628 46.14 -13.38 -40.68
CA ALA A 628 47.30 -13.72 -41.50
C ALA A 628 46.98 -13.85 -43.01
N LEU A 629 45.84 -14.43 -43.38
CA LEU A 629 45.37 -14.50 -44.77
C LEU A 629 45.02 -13.12 -45.34
N LYS A 630 44.44 -12.21 -44.54
CA LYS A 630 44.25 -10.80 -44.95
C LYS A 630 45.59 -10.08 -45.20
N LYS A 631 46.65 -10.38 -44.43
CA LYS A 631 48.01 -9.86 -44.67
C LYS A 631 48.66 -10.44 -45.95
N LYS A 632 48.48 -11.74 -46.25
CA LYS A 632 49.01 -12.35 -47.49
C LYS A 632 48.31 -11.89 -48.77
N LYS A 633 47.03 -11.50 -48.71
CA LYS A 633 46.32 -10.92 -49.87
C LYS A 633 46.73 -9.47 -50.18
N LYS A 634 47.42 -8.77 -49.26
CA LYS A 634 47.91 -7.38 -49.44
C LYS A 634 49.35 -7.30 -50.01
N ILE A 635 50.04 -8.43 -50.20
CA ILE A 635 51.41 -8.49 -50.76
C ILE A 635 51.37 -9.20 -52.12
N ARG A 636 50.63 -8.65 -53.09
CA ARG A 636 50.90 -8.87 -54.51
C ARG A 636 50.31 -7.73 -55.36
N GLY A 637 51.12 -6.67 -55.51
CA GLY A 637 51.11 -5.71 -56.61
C GLY A 637 50.47 -4.34 -56.34
N PRO A 638 51.22 -3.25 -56.60
CA PRO A 638 50.58 -2.07 -57.19
C PRO A 638 51.34 -1.54 -58.42
N GLU A 639 50.57 -1.10 -59.42
CA GLU A 639 50.69 0.11 -60.28
C GLU A 639 49.84 -0.15 -61.55
N LYS A 640 48.93 0.70 -62.05
CA LYS A 640 48.68 2.15 -61.91
C LYS A 640 47.33 2.52 -62.59
N ARG A 641 46.73 3.67 -62.21
CA ARG A 641 45.56 4.42 -62.79
C ARG A 641 44.18 3.88 -62.39
N GLY A 642 43.18 4.67 -61.96
CA GLY A 642 42.95 6.09 -61.72
C GLY A 642 41.46 6.31 -61.41
N ALA A 643 41.11 7.48 -60.83
CA ALA A 643 39.76 8.06 -60.61
C ALA A 643 38.88 7.54 -59.44
N ASP A 644 38.70 8.47 -58.48
CA ASP A 644 37.50 8.93 -57.76
C ASP A 644 36.57 8.02 -56.91
N GLU A 645 36.15 8.66 -55.81
CA GLU A 645 34.99 8.46 -54.90
C GLU A 645 35.09 7.51 -53.67
N ASP A 646 35.14 8.20 -52.52
CA ASP A 646 34.42 8.05 -51.24
C ASP A 646 34.63 6.91 -50.20
N ASP A 647 34.67 7.42 -48.97
CA ASP A 647 34.32 6.90 -47.64
C ASP A 647 35.32 6.20 -46.67
N GLU A 648 35.63 7.00 -45.63
CA GLU A 648 35.64 6.74 -44.18
C GLU A 648 36.72 5.91 -43.45
N LYS A 649 37.60 6.71 -42.83
CA LYS A 649 38.35 6.64 -41.56
C LYS A 649 38.34 5.40 -40.67
N GLU A 650 39.57 4.95 -40.43
CA GLU A 650 40.09 4.01 -39.44
C GLU A 650 40.63 4.77 -38.19
N TRP A 651 40.27 4.33 -36.98
CA TRP A 651 41.07 4.40 -35.74
C TRP A 651 41.50 2.94 -35.47
N GLY A 652 42.64 2.55 -34.92
CA GLY A 652 43.72 3.15 -34.13
C GLY A 652 44.37 1.95 -33.40
N ASP A 653 45.64 2.04 -33.03
CA ASP A 653 46.27 1.16 -32.03
C ASP A 653 47.55 1.86 -31.56
N ASP A 654 47.80 1.84 -30.26
CA ASP A 654 49.16 1.80 -29.72
C ASP A 654 49.11 1.13 -28.34
N GLU A 655 49.86 0.03 -28.23
CA GLU A 655 50.27 -0.64 -27.00
C GLU A 655 51.39 0.17 -26.33
N GLU A 656 51.61 -0.02 -25.03
CA GLU A 656 52.98 -0.21 -24.54
C GLU A 656 53.02 -0.88 -23.15
N GLU A 657 53.81 -1.95 -23.06
CA GLU A 657 54.36 -2.54 -21.83
C GLU A 657 55.67 -1.84 -21.42
N GLN A 658 55.94 -1.79 -20.11
CA GLN A 658 57.28 -1.68 -19.51
C GLN A 658 57.24 -2.36 -18.12
N PRO A 659 58.34 -2.88 -17.52
CA PRO A 659 59.49 -2.02 -17.13
C PRO A 659 60.88 -2.69 -16.91
N SER A 660 61.94 -1.88 -16.77
CA SER A 660 62.83 -1.87 -15.58
C SER A 660 64.14 -1.04 -15.66
N LYS A 661 64.49 -0.49 -14.47
CA LYS A 661 65.81 -0.03 -13.93
C LYS A 661 66.20 1.47 -13.96
N ARG A 662 66.29 2.07 -12.76
CA ARG A 662 67.47 2.70 -12.07
C ARG A 662 66.98 3.45 -10.81
N ARG A 663 67.38 3.11 -9.57
CA ARG A 663 68.62 3.38 -8.79
C ARG A 663 68.62 4.72 -7.99
N ARG A 664 68.34 4.60 -6.67
CA ARG A 664 68.98 5.18 -5.45
C ARG A 664 69.37 6.67 -5.39
N VAL A 665 68.83 7.40 -4.40
CA VAL A 665 69.56 8.27 -3.42
C VAL A 665 68.76 8.36 -2.10
N GLU A 666 69.45 8.19 -0.97
CA GLU A 666 69.00 8.37 0.42
C GLU A 666 69.02 9.86 0.84
N ASN A 667 68.09 10.31 1.70
CA ASN A 667 68.40 11.21 2.83
C ASN A 667 67.21 11.43 3.80
N SER A 668 67.45 11.09 5.06
CA SER A 668 67.22 11.87 6.30
C SER A 668 65.80 12.17 6.84
N ILE A 669 65.45 11.41 7.90
CA ILE A 669 64.80 11.66 9.23
C ILE A 669 64.34 13.11 9.58
N PRO A 670 63.24 13.33 10.36
CA PRO A 670 63.12 13.08 11.83
C PRO A 670 61.85 12.23 12.18
N ALA A 671 61.81 11.26 13.10
CA ALA A 671 62.08 11.20 14.55
C ALA A 671 61.08 11.97 15.44
N ALA A 672 60.26 11.20 16.19
CA ALA A 672 59.64 11.42 17.53
C ALA A 672 58.24 10.76 17.55
N GLY A 673 57.81 9.95 18.51
CA GLY A 673 58.39 9.61 19.81
C GLY A 673 57.79 8.31 20.36
N GLU A 674 58.48 7.84 21.38
CA GLU A 674 58.32 6.59 22.11
C GLU A 674 57.07 6.57 22.99
N THR A 675 56.51 5.39 23.27
CA THR A 675 56.34 4.94 24.66
C THR A 675 56.44 3.42 24.77
N GLN A 676 57.21 3.05 25.80
CA GLN A 676 57.83 1.79 26.18
C GLN A 676 56.91 0.62 26.60
N ASN A 677 57.52 -0.56 26.49
CA ASN A 677 57.21 -1.88 27.05
C ASN A 677 57.29 -1.94 28.59
N VAL A 678 56.66 -2.96 29.20
CA VAL A 678 57.21 -3.68 30.36
C VAL A 678 56.99 -5.19 30.20
N GLU A 679 58.11 -5.94 30.29
CA GLU A 679 58.25 -7.41 30.31
C GLU A 679 58.14 -7.98 31.73
N VAL A 680 57.74 -9.26 31.86
CA VAL A 680 58.26 -10.20 32.88
C VAL A 680 58.32 -11.64 32.32
N ALA A 681 59.48 -12.28 32.45
CA ALA A 681 59.79 -13.74 32.36
C ALA A 681 60.91 -14.06 33.40
N PRO A 682 61.41 -15.29 33.69
CA PRO A 682 61.29 -16.65 33.08
C PRO A 682 60.94 -17.81 34.10
N GLY A 683 60.49 -19.05 33.80
CA GLY A 683 61.06 -20.25 33.10
C GLY A 683 61.60 -21.32 34.11
N PRO A 684 61.78 -22.65 33.84
CA PRO A 684 61.38 -23.52 32.71
C PRO A 684 60.96 -25.01 33.05
N ALA A 685 60.74 -25.80 31.98
CA ALA A 685 60.57 -27.28 31.82
C ALA A 685 59.12 -27.81 31.75
N GLY A 686 58.65 -28.57 30.75
CA GLY A 686 59.22 -29.07 29.48
C GLY A 686 58.36 -30.24 28.94
N LYS A 687 58.05 -30.20 27.62
CA LYS A 687 57.50 -31.24 26.69
C LYS A 687 55.98 -31.41 26.55
N CYS A 688 55.41 -30.92 25.45
CA CYS A 688 55.05 -31.70 24.24
C CYS A 688 54.46 -30.77 23.15
N ALA A 689 54.70 -31.12 21.88
CA ALA A 689 54.47 -30.29 20.71
C ALA A 689 52.98 -30.02 20.42
N ALA A 690 52.66 -28.75 20.15
CA ALA A 690 51.40 -28.32 19.56
C ALA A 690 51.71 -27.57 18.25
N VAL A 691 50.96 -27.91 17.21
CA VAL A 691 51.00 -27.35 15.87
C VAL A 691 50.01 -26.19 15.83
N ASP A 692 50.46 -24.98 15.54
CA ASP A 692 49.61 -23.82 15.29
C ASP A 692 48.94 -23.94 13.91
N VAL A 693 47.62 -23.75 13.90
CA VAL A 693 46.78 -23.64 12.70
C VAL A 693 46.31 -22.19 12.60
N GLU A 694 46.79 -21.48 11.58
CA GLU A 694 46.29 -20.16 11.19
C GLU A 694 44.87 -20.22 10.57
N PRO A 695 44.08 -19.13 10.64
CA PRO A 695 42.73 -19.05 10.12
C PRO A 695 42.72 -18.95 8.58
N PRO A 696 41.79 -19.63 7.87
CA PRO A 696 41.79 -19.64 6.42
C PRO A 696 41.12 -18.37 5.87
N SER A 697 41.92 -17.55 5.18
CA SER A 697 41.41 -16.59 4.21
C SER A 697 41.94 -16.94 2.82
N LYS A 698 41.04 -16.77 1.82
CA LYS A 698 41.27 -16.79 0.36
C LYS A 698 41.44 -18.16 -0.30
N GLN A 699 40.31 -18.80 -0.62
CA GLN A 699 40.16 -19.61 -1.84
C GLN A 699 38.67 -19.72 -2.21
N LYS A 700 38.14 -18.68 -2.84
CA LYS A 700 36.86 -18.74 -3.58
C LYS A 700 36.89 -17.79 -4.76
N GLU A 701 37.92 -17.94 -5.60
CA GLU A 701 37.98 -17.32 -6.91
C GLU A 701 38.74 -18.27 -7.84
N LYS A 702 37.98 -19.07 -8.61
CA LYS A 702 38.34 -19.61 -9.94
C LYS A 702 37.21 -20.49 -10.46
N ALA A 703 36.17 -19.84 -10.98
CA ALA A 703 35.21 -20.43 -11.92
C ALA A 703 34.44 -19.30 -12.62
N ALA A 704 35.07 -18.61 -13.57
CA ALA A 704 34.38 -17.81 -14.60
C ALA A 704 35.39 -17.27 -15.64
N SER A 705 35.79 -18.11 -16.60
CA SER A 705 36.54 -17.67 -17.78
C SER A 705 35.93 -18.18 -19.07
N LEU A 706 34.81 -17.58 -19.47
CA LEU A 706 34.47 -17.35 -20.87
C LEU A 706 33.77 -16.00 -20.97
N LYS A 707 34.53 -14.92 -20.84
CA LYS A 707 34.06 -13.57 -21.15
C LYS A 707 34.16 -13.38 -22.65
N ARG A 708 33.01 -13.16 -23.30
CA ARG A 708 32.92 -12.47 -24.58
C ARG A 708 33.40 -11.04 -24.29
N ASP A 709 34.45 -10.58 -24.98
CA ASP A 709 34.92 -9.19 -24.89
C ASP A 709 33.76 -8.25 -25.27
N MET A 710 33.10 -7.71 -24.26
CA MET A 710 32.28 -6.51 -24.33
C MET A 710 33.05 -5.46 -23.50
N PRO A 711 33.30 -4.25 -24.04
CA PRO A 711 34.00 -3.22 -23.30
C PRO A 711 33.29 -2.98 -21.96
N LYS A 712 33.99 -3.22 -20.84
CA LYS A 712 33.52 -2.81 -19.53
C LYS A 712 33.58 -1.29 -19.49
N VAL A 713 32.45 -0.63 -19.73
CA VAL A 713 32.31 0.79 -19.45
C VAL A 713 32.29 0.92 -17.93
N LEU A 714 33.34 1.50 -17.36
CA LEU A 714 33.39 1.87 -15.94
C LEU A 714 32.30 2.92 -15.71
N HIS A 715 31.50 2.73 -14.66
CA HIS A 715 30.49 3.69 -14.27
C HIS A 715 31.18 5.00 -13.84
N ASP A 716 30.85 6.07 -14.54
CA ASP A 716 31.31 7.42 -14.26
C ASP A 716 30.23 8.16 -13.49
N SER A 717 30.41 8.27 -12.17
CA SER A 717 29.45 8.90 -11.26
C SER A 717 29.25 10.40 -11.52
N SER A 718 30.07 11.02 -12.37
CA SER A 718 29.88 12.42 -12.78
C SER A 718 28.77 12.61 -13.81
N LYS A 719 28.25 11.51 -14.38
CA LYS A 719 27.25 11.51 -15.47
C LYS A 719 25.87 11.03 -15.05
N ASP A 720 25.65 10.79 -13.75
CA ASP A 720 24.38 10.29 -13.23
C ASP A 720 23.23 11.28 -13.45
N SER A 721 23.51 12.59 -13.46
CA SER A 721 22.51 13.64 -13.69
C SER A 721 22.00 13.72 -15.13
N ILE A 722 22.66 13.03 -16.07
CA ILE A 722 22.34 13.03 -17.51
C ILE A 722 22.11 11.61 -18.06
N THR A 723 22.04 10.60 -17.17
CA THR A 723 21.85 9.19 -17.56
C THR A 723 20.53 8.64 -17.02
N VAL A 724 19.66 8.18 -17.91
CA VAL A 724 18.37 7.54 -17.60
C VAL A 724 18.51 6.03 -17.62
N PHE A 725 18.01 5.35 -16.59
CA PHE A 725 17.93 3.89 -16.54
C PHE A 725 16.59 3.39 -17.08
N VAL A 726 16.63 2.47 -18.04
CA VAL A 726 15.45 1.91 -18.72
C VAL A 726 15.42 0.40 -18.49
N SER A 727 14.42 -0.09 -17.78
CA SER A 727 14.23 -1.52 -17.45
C SER A 727 12.94 -2.10 -18.03
N ASN A 728 12.73 -3.41 -17.86
CA ASN A 728 11.56 -4.15 -18.36
C ASN A 728 11.49 -4.26 -19.89
N LEU A 729 12.64 -4.28 -20.56
CA LEU A 729 12.73 -4.51 -21.99
C LEU A 729 12.68 -6.02 -22.31
N PRO A 730 12.06 -6.43 -23.43
CA PRO A 730 12.01 -7.84 -23.82
C PRO A 730 13.41 -8.48 -23.91
N TYR A 731 13.63 -9.58 -23.21
CA TYR A 731 14.91 -10.33 -23.22
C TYR A 731 15.30 -10.85 -24.62
N SER A 732 14.34 -10.96 -25.54
CA SER A 732 14.53 -11.37 -26.94
C SER A 732 14.85 -10.21 -27.90
N MET A 733 14.94 -8.98 -27.41
CA MET A 733 15.18 -7.79 -28.23
C MET A 733 16.57 -7.85 -28.89
N GLN A 734 16.58 -8.01 -30.22
CA GLN A 734 17.79 -7.86 -31.04
C GLN A 734 18.09 -6.38 -31.29
N GLU A 735 19.36 -6.00 -31.12
CA GLU A 735 19.91 -4.63 -31.30
C GLU A 735 19.13 -3.55 -30.51
N PRO A 736 19.19 -3.58 -29.16
CA PRO A 736 18.42 -2.66 -28.32
C PRO A 736 18.81 -1.19 -28.50
N ASP A 737 20.09 -0.92 -28.79
CA ASP A 737 20.62 0.43 -29.05
C ASP A 737 19.98 1.08 -30.27
N ALA A 738 19.84 0.36 -31.38
CA ALA A 738 19.23 0.86 -32.62
C ALA A 738 17.72 1.10 -32.48
N LYS A 739 17.03 0.27 -31.67
CA LYS A 739 15.57 0.37 -31.48
C LYS A 739 15.16 1.44 -30.49
N LEU A 740 15.99 1.71 -29.47
CA LEU A 740 15.68 2.67 -28.42
C LEU A 740 16.08 4.10 -28.81
N ARG A 741 17.07 4.29 -29.69
CA ARG A 741 17.53 5.62 -30.10
C ARG A 741 16.40 6.51 -30.68
N PRO A 742 15.55 6.05 -31.61
CA PRO A 742 14.45 6.87 -32.12
C PRO A 742 13.41 7.25 -31.05
N LEU A 743 13.24 6.42 -30.01
CA LEU A 743 12.27 6.68 -28.94
C LEU A 743 12.75 7.79 -27.99
N PHE A 744 14.06 7.89 -27.77
CA PHE A 744 14.64 8.88 -26.87
C PHE A 744 15.12 10.14 -27.58
N GLU A 745 15.31 10.14 -28.91
CA GLU A 745 15.60 11.36 -29.69
C GLU A 745 14.49 12.42 -29.57
N ALA A 746 13.25 12.02 -29.27
CA ALA A 746 12.16 12.95 -28.98
C ALA A 746 12.32 13.68 -27.63
N CYS A 747 13.14 13.17 -26.71
CA CYS A 747 13.34 13.69 -25.36
C CYS A 747 14.63 14.53 -25.20
N GLY A 748 15.53 14.51 -26.18
CA GLY A 748 16.81 15.23 -26.14
C GLY A 748 17.85 14.66 -27.11
N GLU A 749 19.04 15.28 -27.20
CA GLU A 749 20.15 14.75 -28.00
C GLU A 749 20.69 13.49 -27.33
N VAL A 750 20.61 12.33 -27.99
CA VAL A 750 21.06 11.06 -27.40
C VAL A 750 22.54 10.84 -27.69
N VAL A 751 23.38 10.99 -26.66
CA VAL A 751 24.83 10.77 -26.73
C VAL A 751 25.16 9.28 -26.81
N GLN A 752 24.59 8.45 -25.92
CA GLN A 752 24.90 7.02 -25.87
C GLN A 752 23.76 6.17 -25.30
N ILE A 753 23.48 5.02 -25.92
CA ILE A 753 22.62 3.97 -25.33
C ILE A 753 23.47 2.76 -25.00
N ARG A 754 23.46 2.35 -23.73
CA ARG A 754 24.25 1.24 -23.16
C ARG A 754 23.35 0.08 -22.74
N PRO A 755 23.03 -0.87 -23.64
CA PRO A 755 22.31 -2.09 -23.29
C PRO A 755 23.18 -3.06 -22.49
N ILE A 756 22.59 -3.68 -21.46
CA ILE A 756 23.32 -4.60 -20.59
C ILE A 756 23.03 -6.05 -20.98
N PHE A 757 24.12 -6.79 -21.23
CA PHE A 757 24.07 -8.20 -21.57
C PHE A 757 24.64 -9.05 -20.43
N SER A 758 24.12 -10.27 -20.31
CA SER A 758 24.62 -11.29 -19.41
C SER A 758 26.00 -11.76 -19.85
N ASN A 759 26.74 -12.41 -18.94
CA ASN A 759 28.03 -13.02 -19.26
C ASN A 759 27.95 -14.05 -20.40
N ARG A 760 26.74 -14.57 -20.69
CA ARG A 760 26.42 -15.49 -21.80
C ARG A 760 26.11 -14.79 -23.13
N GLY A 761 25.97 -13.46 -23.13
CA GLY A 761 25.63 -12.64 -24.30
C GLY A 761 24.14 -12.37 -24.49
N ASP A 762 23.29 -12.86 -23.59
CA ASP A 762 21.84 -12.61 -23.62
C ASP A 762 21.51 -11.23 -23.05
N PHE A 763 20.60 -10.49 -23.69
CA PHE A 763 20.18 -9.18 -23.20
C PHE A 763 19.48 -9.31 -21.85
N ARG A 764 19.84 -8.49 -20.87
CA ARG A 764 19.28 -8.56 -19.49
C ARG A 764 17.97 -7.79 -19.32
N GLY A 765 17.40 -7.25 -20.40
CA GLY A 765 16.14 -6.53 -20.35
C GLY A 765 16.23 -5.12 -19.78
N TYR A 766 17.43 -4.51 -19.77
CA TYR A 766 17.62 -3.12 -19.35
C TYR A 766 18.82 -2.43 -20.05
N CYS A 767 18.78 -1.11 -20.13
CA CYS A 767 19.83 -0.26 -20.67
C CYS A 767 19.94 1.08 -19.94
N TYR A 768 21.03 1.81 -20.19
CA TYR A 768 21.22 3.19 -19.75
C TYR A 768 21.26 4.11 -20.97
N VAL A 769 20.53 5.22 -20.94
CA VAL A 769 20.48 6.24 -22.00
C VAL A 769 21.13 7.51 -21.46
N GLU A 770 22.22 7.95 -22.06
CA GLU A 770 22.93 9.19 -21.73
C GLU A 770 22.51 10.26 -22.75
N PHE A 771 22.02 11.38 -22.24
CA PHE A 771 21.61 12.57 -22.99
C PHE A 771 22.70 13.65 -22.96
#